data_AF-A0A1Z3UBX5-F1
#
_entry.id   AF-A0A1Z3UBX5-F1
#
_cell.length_a   1.000
_cell.length_b   1.000
_cell.length_c   1.000
_cell.angle_alpha   90.00
_cell.angle_beta   90.00
_cell.angle_gamma   90.00
#
_symmetry.space_group_name_H-M   'P 1'
#
loop_
_entity.id
_entity.type
_entity.pdbx_description
1 polymer ?
#
loop_
_entity_poly.entity_id
_entity_poly.type
_entity_poly.pdbx_seq_one_letter_code
_entity_poly.pdbx_strand_id
1 'polypeptide(L)'
;MGASTDSNLFHAGSLFSTDYLVGAIKAEPAYKAVDAGTLRARFVEIADAFPKNAKTNESQTEDDFIWPVLDALGWKDSLRQQNLTVTGRDDVPDGLLFADADAKATANAQDEQWRRYGHGLAVVESKRWARPLDRASGRDETTAPSTQMLRYLRRIDDTSQGKLRWGILTNGTRWRLYWAGARSISEEFLEIDLGRVLALDGTPDLFIEDEARDHWLRVFACMFGREAFLRTGVDQKSFHDRARAEAAFYEERVAASLSRLVFDDVFPALARALAASAPEAPLDDIRDAALILLYRLLFLLYAEDRDLLPVSDHRYDDYALRPLRIEIGDRVSNGDTFSGTAAKVWSHVSDLSRIIDKGDASVGIPPYNGGLFAGAGAPLLSTARIADDVMAPALDALSYERSSGQRRYINYRDLSVQQLGSIYERLLEYEIVREGVVGAAEPLTVRPNLFARKNSGSYYTPDELVGLILDETLEPLIGERRAAFHAALEALDSNDTPEMQRGALREVDAAEAILSLRVCDPAMGSGHFLVSLVDTLADHVLEAMAEAAALGAEADYTSSLAGEIEKIRATILRNARAAKWTIDESHLDDRHIVRRMVLKRCVYGVDKNPMAVELAKVALWLHTFTVGAPLSFIDHHLHAGDSLFGLWVRDAIDKAGKLGGELLWNEALANAQRQALAMKTIEMATDAEIAEAHRSAEMWTDVEFQVGPLDSFVSFMHALDWLDLGKDQKRLVRLWLDGQFGEPLLIARGKATPAQGRTKVDEIEGFMDIWRRARSDRRGALPELADKLPRCLGRLGGQKPGRWLRRRRR
;
A
#
# COMPACT_ATOMS: atom_id res chain seq x y z
N MET A 1 -14.91 26.74 -20.66
CA MET A 1 -15.20 25.47 -21.36
C MET A 1 -13.90 24.70 -21.50
N GLY A 2 -13.48 24.05 -20.43
CA GLY A 2 -12.48 23.00 -20.47
C GLY A 2 -13.18 21.79 -19.92
N ALA A 3 -13.85 21.03 -20.77
CA ALA A 3 -14.23 19.68 -20.40
C ALA A 3 -12.89 18.98 -20.13
N SER A 4 -12.64 18.63 -18.87
CA SER A 4 -11.68 17.58 -18.54
C SER A 4 -12.15 16.38 -19.35
N THR A 5 -11.52 16.15 -20.50
CA THR A 5 -11.64 14.89 -21.21
C THR A 5 -11.19 13.87 -20.18
N ASP A 6 -12.11 13.02 -19.74
CA ASP A 6 -11.84 11.96 -18.78
C ASP A 6 -10.70 11.11 -19.35
N SER A 7 -9.46 11.45 -19.00
CA SER A 7 -8.29 10.79 -19.56
C SER A 7 -8.32 9.29 -19.25
N ASN A 8 -8.93 8.93 -18.11
CA ASN A 8 -9.22 7.57 -17.64
C ASN A 8 -10.12 6.76 -18.59
N LEU A 9 -10.75 7.37 -19.61
CA LEU A 9 -11.51 6.63 -20.62
C LEU A 9 -10.62 5.72 -21.47
N PHE A 10 -9.36 6.10 -21.70
CA PHE A 10 -8.48 5.46 -22.68
C PHE A 10 -7.29 4.74 -22.07
N HIS A 11 -6.87 5.06 -20.85
CA HIS A 11 -5.70 4.45 -20.23
C HIS A 11 -5.90 4.08 -18.76
N ALA A 12 -5.08 3.15 -18.28
CA ALA A 12 -4.96 2.78 -16.87
C ALA A 12 -3.52 2.37 -16.51
N GLY A 13 -3.25 2.22 -15.22
CA GLY A 13 -1.92 1.90 -14.68
C GLY A 13 -1.05 3.13 -14.43
N SER A 14 0.05 2.95 -13.68
CA SER A 14 0.90 4.04 -13.17
C SER A 14 2.33 4.04 -13.70
N LEU A 15 2.66 3.22 -14.71
CA LEU A 15 4.04 3.13 -15.24
C LEU A 15 4.56 4.45 -15.82
N PHE A 16 3.65 5.29 -16.34
CA PHE A 16 3.92 6.64 -16.79
C PHE A 16 2.85 7.57 -16.21
N SER A 17 3.22 8.80 -15.85
CA SER A 17 2.26 9.77 -15.31
C SER A 17 1.24 10.18 -16.37
N THR A 18 0.01 10.43 -15.93
CA THR A 18 -1.08 10.92 -16.78
C THR A 18 -0.69 12.23 -17.46
N ASP A 19 -0.01 13.13 -16.72
CA ASP A 19 0.49 14.39 -17.28
C ASP A 19 1.52 14.20 -18.41
N TYR A 20 2.36 13.17 -18.32
CA TYR A 20 3.28 12.84 -19.42
C TYR A 20 2.50 12.37 -20.65
N LEU A 21 1.57 11.43 -20.47
CA LEU A 21 0.78 10.84 -21.55
C LEU A 21 -0.13 11.85 -22.25
N VAL A 22 -0.76 12.76 -21.50
CA VAL A 22 -1.70 13.75 -22.03
C VAL A 22 -0.99 15.00 -22.56
N GLY A 23 0.10 15.40 -21.93
CA GLY A 23 0.77 16.68 -22.15
C GLY A 23 2.16 16.53 -22.75
N ALA A 24 3.11 16.06 -21.93
CA ALA A 24 4.54 16.14 -22.24
C ALA A 24 4.91 15.37 -23.52
N ILE A 25 4.32 14.19 -23.74
CA ILE A 25 4.58 13.36 -24.91
C ILE A 25 4.29 14.08 -26.24
N LYS A 26 3.42 15.10 -26.25
CA LYS A 26 3.12 15.89 -27.46
C LYS A 26 4.34 16.66 -27.97
N ALA A 27 5.33 16.92 -27.11
CA ALA A 27 6.58 17.55 -27.49
C ALA A 27 7.54 16.59 -28.20
N GLU A 28 7.41 15.28 -27.95
CA GLU A 28 8.32 14.25 -28.44
C GLU A 28 8.31 14.14 -29.98
N PRO A 29 9.49 14.02 -30.62
CA PRO A 29 9.57 13.80 -32.07
C PRO A 29 8.82 12.54 -32.52
N ALA A 30 8.87 11.47 -31.72
CA ALA A 30 8.16 10.22 -31.99
C ALA A 30 6.65 10.45 -32.10
N TYR A 31 6.06 11.21 -31.17
CA TYR A 31 4.64 11.55 -31.19
C TYR A 31 4.24 12.37 -32.41
N LYS A 32 5.06 13.36 -32.78
CA LYS A 32 4.81 14.21 -33.95
C LYS A 32 4.95 13.48 -35.28
N ALA A 33 5.73 12.40 -35.32
CA ALA A 33 5.95 11.60 -36.51
C ALA A 33 4.77 10.66 -36.85
N VAL A 34 3.88 10.39 -35.89
CA VAL A 34 2.75 9.47 -36.11
C VAL A 34 1.62 10.17 -36.89
N ASP A 35 1.35 9.66 -38.09
CA ASP A 35 0.15 10.00 -38.85
C ASP A 35 -1.05 9.18 -38.33
N ALA A 36 -1.84 9.82 -37.47
CA ALA A 36 -3.02 9.20 -36.86
C ALA A 36 -4.07 8.77 -37.89
N GLY A 37 -4.25 9.50 -39.00
CA GLY A 37 -5.26 9.19 -40.01
C GLY A 37 -4.91 7.91 -40.76
N THR A 38 -3.66 7.80 -41.23
CA THR A 38 -3.16 6.60 -41.91
C THR A 38 -3.15 5.40 -40.98
N LEU A 39 -2.70 5.57 -39.73
CA LEU A 39 -2.67 4.48 -38.75
C LEU A 39 -4.08 4.00 -38.38
N ARG A 40 -5.04 4.93 -38.19
CA ARG A 40 -6.44 4.61 -37.91
C ARG A 40 -7.05 3.80 -39.04
N ALA A 41 -6.87 4.24 -40.29
CA ALA A 41 -7.37 3.51 -41.44
C ALA A 41 -6.83 2.08 -41.50
N ARG A 42 -5.53 1.89 -41.23
CA ARG A 42 -4.91 0.57 -41.21
C ARG A 42 -5.44 -0.32 -40.08
N PHE A 43 -5.61 0.22 -38.87
CA PHE A 43 -6.15 -0.56 -37.75
C PHE A 43 -7.63 -0.90 -37.91
N VAL A 44 -8.43 -0.01 -38.49
CA VAL A 44 -9.83 -0.28 -38.83
C VAL A 44 -9.92 -1.38 -39.89
N GLU A 45 -9.05 -1.35 -40.92
CA GLU A 45 -8.98 -2.42 -41.93
C GLU A 45 -8.67 -3.78 -41.29
N ILE A 46 -7.69 -3.84 -40.37
CA ILE A 46 -7.38 -5.07 -39.61
C ILE A 46 -8.59 -5.49 -38.77
N ALA A 47 -9.22 -4.55 -38.07
CA ALA A 47 -10.38 -4.83 -37.22
C ALA A 47 -11.58 -5.35 -38.02
N ASP A 48 -11.83 -4.83 -39.22
CA ASP A 48 -12.97 -5.21 -40.06
C ASP A 48 -12.75 -6.55 -40.78
N ALA A 49 -11.50 -6.95 -40.99
CA ALA A 49 -11.16 -8.29 -41.45
C ALA A 49 -11.34 -9.37 -40.35
N PHE A 50 -11.43 -8.96 -39.09
CA PHE A 50 -11.52 -9.84 -37.93
C PHE A 50 -12.98 -10.02 -37.44
N PRO A 51 -13.44 -11.27 -37.19
CA PRO A 51 -14.76 -11.49 -36.60
C PRO A 51 -14.80 -11.05 -35.12
N LYS A 52 -15.37 -9.87 -34.85
CA LYS A 52 -15.57 -9.28 -33.51
C LYS A 52 -16.71 -9.96 -32.74
N ASN A 53 -16.61 -11.26 -32.45
CA ASN A 53 -17.64 -11.99 -31.71
C ASN A 53 -17.07 -12.84 -30.55
N ALA A 54 -17.91 -13.15 -29.55
CA ALA A 54 -17.51 -13.89 -28.34
C ALA A 54 -17.16 -15.38 -28.58
N LYS A 55 -17.27 -15.88 -29.82
CA LYS A 55 -16.89 -17.25 -30.20
C LYS A 55 -15.51 -17.33 -30.85
N THR A 56 -14.87 -16.19 -31.10
CA THR A 56 -13.53 -16.16 -31.69
C THR A 56 -12.53 -16.76 -30.71
N ASN A 57 -11.76 -17.74 -31.18
CA ASN A 57 -10.77 -18.42 -30.34
C ASN A 57 -9.48 -17.58 -30.22
N GLU A 58 -8.59 -17.99 -29.32
CA GLU A 58 -7.34 -17.28 -29.00
C GLU A 58 -6.42 -17.17 -30.22
N SER A 59 -6.16 -18.28 -30.92
CA SER A 59 -5.35 -18.31 -32.14
C SER A 59 -5.88 -17.41 -33.26
N GLN A 60 -7.20 -17.32 -33.45
CA GLN A 60 -7.80 -16.37 -34.41
C GLN A 60 -7.57 -14.92 -33.98
N THR A 61 -7.72 -14.62 -32.68
CA THR A 61 -7.47 -13.27 -32.15
C THR A 61 -6.01 -12.87 -32.36
N GLU A 62 -5.10 -13.81 -32.17
CA GLU A 62 -3.68 -13.61 -32.42
C GLU A 62 -3.38 -13.34 -33.89
N ASP A 63 -3.72 -14.29 -34.75
CA ASP A 63 -3.28 -14.31 -36.16
C ASP A 63 -3.93 -13.23 -37.00
N ASP A 64 -5.22 -12.96 -36.75
CA ASP A 64 -6.01 -12.08 -37.60
C ASP A 64 -6.06 -10.63 -37.08
N PHE A 65 -5.68 -10.38 -35.81
CA PHE A 65 -5.73 -9.04 -35.21
C PHE A 65 -4.42 -8.61 -34.52
N ILE A 66 -3.97 -9.33 -33.49
CA ILE A 66 -2.84 -8.89 -32.64
C ILE A 66 -1.53 -8.80 -33.43
N TRP A 67 -1.17 -9.86 -34.17
CA TRP A 67 0.06 -9.88 -34.97
C TRP A 67 0.05 -8.85 -36.12
N PRO A 68 -1.06 -8.67 -36.88
CA PRO A 68 -1.17 -7.57 -37.84
C PRO A 68 -1.04 -6.17 -37.22
N VAL A 69 -1.58 -5.94 -36.02
CA VAL A 69 -1.40 -4.66 -35.30
C VAL A 69 0.08 -4.45 -34.95
N LEU A 70 0.76 -5.48 -34.42
CA LEU A 70 2.19 -5.42 -34.13
C LEU A 70 3.04 -5.16 -35.39
N ASP A 71 2.72 -5.80 -36.52
CA ASP A 71 3.41 -5.56 -37.80
C ASP A 71 3.25 -4.11 -38.26
N ALA A 72 2.03 -3.56 -38.16
CA ALA A 72 1.75 -2.15 -38.46
C ALA A 72 2.48 -1.17 -37.50
N LEU A 73 2.82 -1.61 -36.30
CA LEU A 73 3.68 -0.89 -35.33
C LEU A 73 5.19 -1.08 -35.58
N GLY A 74 5.56 -1.80 -36.64
CA GLY A 74 6.94 -2.01 -37.08
C GLY A 74 7.58 -3.31 -36.62
N TRP A 75 6.86 -4.20 -35.94
CA TRP A 75 7.38 -5.47 -35.45
C TRP A 75 7.35 -6.57 -36.53
N LYS A 76 8.27 -6.46 -37.51
CA LYS A 76 8.41 -7.44 -38.59
C LYS A 76 9.14 -8.72 -38.19
N ASP A 77 10.00 -8.60 -37.17
CA ASP A 77 10.87 -9.67 -36.69
C ASP A 77 10.39 -10.17 -35.33
N SER A 78 9.62 -11.26 -35.34
CA SER A 78 9.13 -11.94 -34.13
C SER A 78 9.32 -13.46 -34.21
N LEU A 79 9.37 -14.12 -33.05
CA LEU A 79 9.21 -15.56 -32.91
C LEU A 79 7.93 -15.83 -32.12
N ARG A 80 7.22 -16.88 -32.51
CA ARG A 80 6.00 -17.33 -31.82
C ARG A 80 6.28 -18.55 -30.96
N GLN A 81 5.52 -18.72 -29.87
CA GLN A 81 5.56 -19.89 -29.00
C GLN A 81 6.98 -20.28 -28.57
N GLN A 82 7.61 -19.47 -27.71
CA GLN A 82 8.97 -19.73 -27.22
C GLN A 82 8.96 -20.32 -25.81
N ASN A 83 9.72 -21.39 -25.55
CA ASN A 83 9.74 -22.04 -24.23
C ASN A 83 10.76 -21.38 -23.27
N LEU A 84 10.35 -21.19 -22.01
CA LEU A 84 11.20 -20.67 -20.92
C LEU A 84 11.97 -21.76 -20.14
N THR A 85 11.54 -23.03 -20.19
CA THR A 85 12.08 -24.14 -19.38
C THR A 85 13.06 -25.06 -20.12
N VAL A 86 13.90 -25.77 -19.35
CA VAL A 86 14.84 -26.81 -19.83
C VAL A 86 14.16 -28.18 -19.96
N THR A 87 13.12 -28.46 -19.17
CA THR A 87 12.38 -29.74 -19.12
C THR A 87 10.88 -29.53 -19.31
N GLY A 88 10.32 -29.99 -20.43
CA GLY A 88 8.86 -30.07 -20.65
C GLY A 88 8.13 -28.74 -20.88
N ARG A 89 6.96 -28.82 -21.54
CA ARG A 89 6.04 -27.70 -21.78
C ARG A 89 5.43 -27.26 -20.44
N ASP A 90 5.47 -25.95 -20.14
CA ASP A 90 4.35 -25.17 -19.55
C ASP A 90 4.78 -23.77 -19.07
N ASP A 91 5.59 -23.10 -19.91
CA ASP A 91 5.96 -21.71 -19.71
C ASP A 91 6.37 -21.10 -21.06
N VAL A 92 5.36 -20.91 -21.92
CA VAL A 92 5.55 -20.52 -23.32
C VAL A 92 4.81 -19.22 -23.58
N PRO A 93 5.48 -18.06 -23.55
CA PRO A 93 4.89 -16.85 -24.05
C PRO A 93 4.56 -16.97 -25.54
N ASP A 94 3.45 -16.36 -25.95
CA ASP A 94 2.96 -16.41 -27.32
C ASP A 94 3.94 -15.78 -28.32
N GLY A 95 4.72 -14.80 -27.86
CA GLY A 95 5.61 -14.02 -28.71
C GLY A 95 6.92 -13.56 -28.07
N LEU A 96 7.96 -13.48 -28.90
CA LEU A 96 9.21 -12.76 -28.61
C LEU A 96 9.51 -11.81 -29.76
N LEU A 97 9.64 -10.52 -29.45
CA LEU A 97 9.84 -9.44 -30.42
C LEU A 97 11.32 -9.05 -30.51
N PHE A 98 11.82 -8.78 -31.71
CA PHE A 98 13.24 -8.47 -31.97
C PHE A 98 13.45 -7.08 -32.54
N ALA A 99 14.67 -6.56 -32.33
CA ALA A 99 15.11 -5.31 -32.92
C ALA A 99 15.17 -5.38 -34.44
N ASP A 100 15.63 -6.48 -35.01
CA ASP A 100 15.81 -6.67 -36.45
C ASP A 100 16.02 -8.15 -36.78
N ALA A 101 16.12 -8.43 -38.08
CA ALA A 101 16.37 -9.77 -38.61
C ALA A 101 17.70 -10.38 -38.11
N ASP A 102 18.73 -9.57 -37.83
CA ASP A 102 20.03 -10.05 -37.35
C ASP A 102 19.96 -10.51 -35.89
N ALA A 103 19.26 -9.75 -35.03
CA ALA A 103 18.97 -10.14 -33.66
C ALA A 103 18.14 -11.43 -33.62
N LYS A 104 17.13 -11.54 -34.48
CA LYS A 104 16.31 -12.77 -34.64
C LYS A 104 17.14 -13.95 -35.13
N ALA A 105 18.03 -13.76 -36.10
CA ALA A 105 18.92 -14.80 -36.60
C ALA A 105 19.89 -15.28 -35.50
N THR A 106 20.43 -14.35 -34.72
CA THR A 106 21.31 -14.66 -33.57
C THR A 106 20.57 -15.44 -32.48
N ALA A 107 19.31 -15.10 -32.23
CA ALA A 107 18.46 -15.86 -31.31
C ALA A 107 18.19 -17.27 -31.84
N ASN A 108 17.84 -17.42 -33.12
CA ASN A 108 17.59 -18.74 -33.73
C ASN A 108 18.82 -19.65 -33.75
N ALA A 109 20.03 -19.08 -33.71
CA ALA A 109 21.27 -19.85 -33.59
C ALA A 109 21.49 -20.43 -32.18
N GLN A 110 20.68 -20.08 -31.19
CA GLN A 110 20.73 -20.70 -29.86
C GLN A 110 20.01 -22.06 -29.86
N ASP A 111 20.74 -23.09 -29.43
CA ASP A 111 20.21 -24.45 -29.28
C ASP A 111 19.11 -24.52 -28.22
N GLU A 112 19.27 -23.76 -27.13
CA GLU A 112 18.33 -23.69 -26.01
C GLU A 112 17.39 -22.49 -26.18
N GLN A 113 16.07 -22.74 -26.20
CA GLN A 113 15.06 -21.69 -26.45
C GLN A 113 15.09 -20.56 -25.42
N TRP A 114 15.37 -20.86 -24.15
CA TRP A 114 15.44 -19.85 -23.09
C TRP A 114 16.57 -18.83 -23.29
N ARG A 115 17.63 -19.17 -24.05
CA ARG A 115 18.72 -18.22 -24.35
C ARG A 115 18.31 -17.14 -25.34
N ARG A 116 17.25 -17.39 -26.11
CA ARG A 116 16.74 -16.48 -27.15
C ARG A 116 16.22 -15.17 -26.57
N TYR A 117 15.68 -15.20 -25.35
CA TYR A 117 15.18 -14.01 -24.66
C TYR A 117 16.27 -12.96 -24.42
N GLY A 118 17.54 -13.37 -24.29
CA GLY A 118 18.67 -12.44 -24.17
C GLY A 118 18.92 -11.57 -25.40
N HIS A 119 18.24 -11.84 -26.51
CA HIS A 119 18.32 -11.10 -27.78
C HIS A 119 17.01 -10.39 -28.16
N GLY A 120 15.93 -10.61 -27.41
CA GLY A 120 14.64 -9.98 -27.65
C GLY A 120 14.53 -8.60 -26.99
N LEU A 121 13.53 -7.83 -27.42
CA LEU A 121 13.20 -6.52 -26.85
C LEU A 121 11.99 -6.56 -25.93
N ALA A 122 10.98 -7.37 -26.28
CA ALA A 122 9.77 -7.53 -25.49
C ALA A 122 9.17 -8.93 -25.69
N VAL A 123 8.54 -9.45 -24.64
CA VAL A 123 7.72 -10.66 -24.70
C VAL A 123 6.26 -10.27 -24.93
N VAL A 124 5.50 -11.10 -25.66
CA VAL A 124 4.06 -10.89 -25.90
C VAL A 124 3.29 -12.07 -25.36
N GLU A 125 2.24 -11.77 -24.62
CA GLU A 125 1.17 -12.71 -24.26
C GLU A 125 -0.15 -12.17 -24.79
N SER A 126 -0.88 -13.04 -25.47
CA SER A 126 -2.13 -12.74 -26.13
C SER A 126 -3.24 -13.59 -25.53
N LYS A 127 -4.44 -13.03 -25.49
CA LYS A 127 -5.65 -13.73 -25.03
C LYS A 127 -6.76 -13.58 -26.04
N ARG A 128 -7.75 -14.49 -25.97
CA ARG A 128 -8.99 -14.39 -26.76
C ARG A 128 -9.64 -13.01 -26.64
N TRP A 129 -10.32 -12.59 -27.70
CA TRP A 129 -10.95 -11.28 -27.81
C TRP A 129 -11.79 -10.90 -26.58
N ALA A 130 -11.48 -9.73 -26.01
CA ALA A 130 -12.18 -9.14 -24.85
C ALA A 130 -12.19 -9.99 -23.57
N ARG A 131 -11.28 -10.97 -23.42
CA ARG A 131 -11.08 -11.69 -22.14
C ARG A 131 -10.60 -10.72 -21.05
N PRO A 132 -11.18 -10.73 -19.83
CA PRO A 132 -10.64 -9.96 -18.71
C PRO A 132 -9.18 -10.31 -18.42
N LEU A 133 -8.33 -9.29 -18.25
CA LEU A 133 -6.89 -9.50 -18.02
C LEU A 133 -6.54 -9.70 -16.53
N ASP A 134 -7.36 -9.19 -15.61
CA ASP A 134 -7.06 -9.19 -14.16
C ASP A 134 -7.80 -10.23 -13.33
N ARG A 135 -8.52 -11.14 -13.98
CA ARG A 135 -9.32 -12.16 -13.31
C ARG A 135 -9.36 -13.45 -14.12
N ALA A 136 -9.39 -14.56 -13.41
CA ALA A 136 -9.66 -15.88 -13.99
C ALA A 136 -11.04 -15.89 -14.68
N SER A 137 -11.20 -16.64 -15.78
CA SER A 137 -12.47 -16.70 -16.51
C SER A 137 -12.91 -18.13 -16.84
N GLY A 138 -13.84 -18.69 -16.07
CA GLY A 138 -14.41 -20.01 -16.32
C GLY A 138 -13.83 -21.12 -15.43
N ARG A 139 -14.25 -22.37 -15.66
CA ARG A 139 -13.84 -23.54 -14.84
C ARG A 139 -12.45 -24.08 -15.19
N ASP A 140 -12.02 -23.92 -16.44
CA ASP A 140 -10.75 -24.49 -16.94
C ASP A 140 -9.60 -23.46 -16.95
N GLU A 141 -9.85 -22.21 -16.53
CA GLU A 141 -8.89 -21.11 -16.58
C GLU A 141 -8.60 -20.61 -15.16
N THR A 142 -7.50 -21.11 -14.59
CA THR A 142 -7.28 -21.12 -13.14
C THR A 142 -6.58 -19.87 -12.58
N THR A 143 -5.94 -19.07 -13.43
CA THR A 143 -5.22 -17.84 -13.04
C THR A 143 -5.51 -16.67 -13.99
N ALA A 144 -5.43 -15.44 -13.48
CA ALA A 144 -5.56 -14.23 -14.29
C ALA A 144 -4.41 -14.10 -15.32
N PRO A 145 -4.68 -13.62 -16.55
CA PRO A 145 -3.63 -13.33 -17.54
C PRO A 145 -2.53 -12.38 -17.06
N SER A 146 -2.87 -11.38 -16.24
CA SER A 146 -1.88 -10.47 -15.66
C SER A 146 -0.90 -11.20 -14.74
N THR A 147 -1.39 -12.11 -13.88
CA THR A 147 -0.58 -12.96 -13.01
C THR A 147 0.38 -13.86 -13.82
N GLN A 148 -0.08 -14.37 -14.97
CA GLN A 148 0.76 -15.14 -15.89
C GLN A 148 1.92 -14.30 -16.46
N MET A 149 1.66 -13.05 -16.85
CA MET A 149 2.68 -12.11 -17.33
C MET A 149 3.75 -11.80 -16.26
N LEU A 150 3.35 -11.62 -15.00
CA LEU A 150 4.29 -11.39 -13.89
C LEU A 150 5.31 -12.54 -13.78
N ARG A 151 4.82 -13.78 -13.81
CA ARG A 151 5.65 -15.00 -13.78
C ARG A 151 6.66 -15.02 -14.94
N TYR A 152 6.22 -14.70 -16.15
CA TYR A 152 7.10 -14.66 -17.33
C TYR A 152 8.19 -13.60 -17.16
N LEU A 153 7.83 -12.39 -16.76
CA LEU A 153 8.78 -11.29 -16.65
C LEU A 153 9.87 -11.56 -15.61
N ARG A 154 9.51 -12.12 -14.45
CA ARG A 154 10.51 -12.52 -13.44
C ARG A 154 11.47 -13.57 -13.99
N ARG A 155 10.95 -14.66 -14.56
CA ARG A 155 11.77 -15.74 -15.12
C ARG A 155 12.66 -15.25 -16.25
N ILE A 156 12.16 -14.35 -17.10
CA ILE A 156 12.95 -13.77 -18.20
C ILE A 156 14.00 -12.79 -17.68
N ASP A 157 13.71 -11.97 -16.68
CA ASP A 157 14.71 -11.05 -16.09
C ASP A 157 15.90 -11.85 -15.50
N ASP A 158 15.60 -12.92 -14.76
CA ASP A 158 16.59 -13.84 -14.19
C ASP A 158 17.42 -14.52 -15.28
N THR A 159 16.74 -15.11 -16.26
CA THR A 159 17.35 -15.91 -17.33
C THR A 159 18.15 -15.08 -18.32
N SER A 160 17.66 -13.88 -18.64
CA SER A 160 18.32 -12.94 -19.58
C SER A 160 19.36 -12.05 -18.89
N GLN A 161 19.51 -12.14 -17.57
CA GLN A 161 20.36 -11.28 -16.74
C GLN A 161 20.05 -9.78 -16.95
N GLY A 162 18.77 -9.44 -16.96
CA GLY A 162 18.30 -8.05 -17.12
C GLY A 162 18.37 -7.47 -18.52
N LYS A 163 18.63 -8.29 -19.54
CA LYS A 163 18.67 -7.83 -20.94
C LYS A 163 17.26 -7.58 -21.51
N LEU A 164 16.30 -8.43 -21.15
CA LEU A 164 14.89 -8.28 -21.55
C LEU A 164 14.05 -8.03 -20.29
N ARG A 165 13.36 -6.89 -20.27
CA ARG A 165 12.53 -6.45 -19.14
C ARG A 165 11.12 -6.02 -19.51
N TRP A 166 10.75 -6.07 -20.79
CA TRP A 166 9.47 -5.57 -21.26
C TRP A 166 8.53 -6.70 -21.64
N GLY A 167 7.27 -6.57 -21.25
CA GLY A 167 6.20 -7.50 -21.59
C GLY A 167 4.97 -6.79 -22.10
N ILE A 168 4.32 -7.35 -23.12
CA ILE A 168 3.07 -6.86 -23.69
C ILE A 168 1.99 -7.91 -23.42
N LEU A 169 0.92 -7.53 -22.73
CA LEU A 169 -0.26 -8.38 -22.52
C LEU A 169 -1.46 -7.75 -23.23
N THR A 170 -2.17 -8.52 -24.06
CA THR A 170 -3.33 -7.99 -24.77
C THR A 170 -4.44 -9.03 -24.99
N ASN A 171 -5.69 -8.57 -24.98
CA ASN A 171 -6.87 -9.33 -25.37
C ASN A 171 -7.48 -8.81 -26.70
N GLY A 172 -6.69 -8.06 -27.48
CA GLY A 172 -7.12 -7.34 -28.68
C GLY A 172 -7.61 -5.91 -28.38
N THR A 173 -8.59 -5.76 -27.49
CA THR A 173 -9.16 -4.42 -27.18
C THR A 173 -8.29 -3.62 -26.22
N ARG A 174 -7.69 -4.26 -25.23
CA ARG A 174 -6.83 -3.64 -24.22
C ARG A 174 -5.40 -4.13 -24.37
N TRP A 175 -4.46 -3.20 -24.34
CA TRP A 175 -3.04 -3.47 -24.49
C TRP A 175 -2.28 -2.94 -23.30
N ARG A 176 -1.52 -3.82 -22.64
CA ARG A 176 -0.72 -3.49 -21.47
C ARG A 176 0.76 -3.61 -21.75
N LEU A 177 1.51 -2.63 -21.28
CA LEU A 177 2.96 -2.64 -21.27
C LEU A 177 3.45 -2.75 -19.82
N TYR A 178 4.18 -3.82 -19.54
CA TYR A 178 4.79 -4.13 -18.25
C TYR A 178 6.30 -3.97 -18.30
N TRP A 179 6.90 -3.63 -17.17
CA TRP A 179 8.34 -3.54 -16.99
C TRP A 179 8.80 -4.30 -15.75
N ALA A 180 9.67 -5.30 -15.94
CA ALA A 180 10.15 -6.18 -14.87
C ALA A 180 10.97 -5.46 -13.78
N GLY A 181 11.52 -4.27 -14.08
CA GLY A 181 12.24 -3.47 -13.10
C GLY A 181 11.34 -2.57 -12.24
N ALA A 182 10.03 -2.61 -12.44
CA ALA A 182 9.08 -1.81 -11.68
C ALA A 182 9.10 -2.21 -10.21
N ARG A 183 8.71 -1.30 -9.31
CA ARG A 183 8.69 -1.60 -7.87
C ARG A 183 7.58 -2.58 -7.54
N SER A 184 6.43 -2.37 -8.17
CA SER A 184 5.29 -3.27 -8.18
C SER A 184 4.93 -3.49 -9.65
N ILE A 185 5.36 -4.61 -10.22
CA ILE A 185 5.12 -4.92 -11.64
C ILE A 185 3.61 -5.06 -11.88
N SER A 186 2.89 -5.49 -10.85
CA SER A 186 1.44 -5.63 -10.90
C SER A 186 0.69 -4.29 -10.96
N GLU A 187 1.28 -3.15 -10.56
CA GLU A 187 0.67 -1.80 -10.59
C GLU A 187 1.25 -0.87 -11.66
N GLU A 188 2.56 -0.87 -11.78
CA GLU A 188 3.29 0.00 -12.70
C GLU A 188 3.27 -0.64 -14.11
N PHE A 189 2.09 -0.70 -14.70
CA PHE A 189 1.90 -0.94 -16.13
C PHE A 189 1.29 0.27 -16.82
N LEU A 190 1.29 0.25 -18.15
CA LEU A 190 0.50 1.15 -18.99
C LEU A 190 -0.54 0.32 -19.73
N GLU A 191 -1.82 0.55 -19.48
CA GLU A 191 -2.91 0.02 -20.29
C GLU A 191 -3.42 1.11 -21.25
N ILE A 192 -3.69 0.74 -22.50
CA ILE A 192 -4.45 1.54 -23.45
C ILE A 192 -5.62 0.71 -23.98
N ASP A 193 -6.84 1.25 -23.90
CA ASP A 193 -8.05 0.67 -24.48
C ASP A 193 -8.14 1.04 -25.96
N LEU A 194 -7.45 0.26 -26.79
CA LEU A 194 -7.46 0.40 -28.25
C LEU A 194 -8.87 0.22 -28.84
N GLY A 195 -9.73 -0.59 -28.20
CA GLY A 195 -11.14 -0.76 -28.54
C GLY A 195 -11.87 0.57 -28.55
N ARG A 196 -11.74 1.35 -27.48
CA ARG A 196 -12.29 2.72 -27.37
C ARG A 196 -11.62 3.73 -28.29
N VAL A 197 -10.29 3.69 -28.42
CA VAL A 197 -9.53 4.58 -29.33
C VAL A 197 -9.99 4.45 -30.79
N LEU A 198 -10.35 3.25 -31.20
CA LEU A 198 -10.81 2.92 -32.55
C LEU A 198 -12.35 2.85 -32.68
N ALA A 199 -13.08 3.04 -31.58
CA ALA A 199 -14.55 2.90 -31.51
C ALA A 199 -15.06 1.52 -31.99
N LEU A 200 -14.36 0.44 -31.62
CA LEU A 200 -14.68 -0.93 -32.03
C LEU A 200 -15.86 -1.55 -31.25
N ASP A 201 -16.19 -1.00 -30.07
CA ASP A 201 -17.09 -1.64 -29.11
C ASP A 201 -18.58 -1.41 -29.41
N GLY A 202 -18.90 -0.68 -30.48
CA GLY A 202 -20.28 -0.42 -30.93
C GLY A 202 -21.10 0.48 -30.01
N THR A 203 -20.57 0.87 -28.84
CA THR A 203 -21.17 1.86 -27.94
C THR A 203 -20.85 3.25 -28.48
N PRO A 204 -21.85 4.07 -28.86
CA PRO A 204 -21.58 5.45 -29.24
C PRO A 204 -21.23 6.24 -27.97
N ASP A 205 -19.93 6.41 -27.71
CA ASP A 205 -19.43 7.35 -26.71
C ASP A 205 -19.65 8.78 -27.25
N LEU A 206 -20.88 9.28 -27.09
CA LEU A 206 -21.38 10.56 -27.61
C LEU A 206 -20.61 11.80 -27.15
N PHE A 207 -19.65 11.64 -26.23
CA PHE A 207 -18.91 12.72 -25.58
C PHE A 207 -17.39 12.66 -25.81
N ILE A 208 -16.90 11.73 -26.64
CA ILE A 208 -15.48 11.63 -26.98
C ILE A 208 -15.19 12.38 -28.29
N GLU A 209 -14.33 13.38 -28.23
CA GLU A 209 -13.84 14.14 -29.39
C GLU A 209 -12.87 13.30 -30.24
N ASP A 210 -12.91 13.45 -31.57
CA ASP A 210 -12.02 12.72 -32.48
C ASP A 210 -10.54 13.11 -32.27
N GLU A 211 -10.27 14.35 -31.85
CA GLU A 211 -8.93 14.80 -31.46
C GLU A 211 -8.38 13.99 -30.27
N ALA A 212 -9.24 13.60 -29.32
CA ALA A 212 -8.84 12.78 -28.18
C ALA A 212 -8.49 11.36 -28.64
N ARG A 213 -9.28 10.77 -29.54
CA ARG A 213 -8.97 9.46 -30.14
C ARG A 213 -7.67 9.50 -30.94
N ASP A 214 -7.44 10.55 -31.72
CA ASP A 214 -6.21 10.72 -32.49
C ASP A 214 -5.00 10.86 -31.57
N HIS A 215 -5.13 11.62 -30.48
CA HIS A 215 -4.08 11.73 -29.46
C HIS A 215 -3.71 10.36 -28.89
N TRP A 216 -4.69 9.59 -28.41
CA TRP A 216 -4.43 8.28 -27.82
C TRP A 216 -3.94 7.24 -28.82
N LEU A 217 -4.35 7.33 -30.09
CA LEU A 217 -3.78 6.50 -31.15
C LEU A 217 -2.29 6.80 -31.39
N ARG A 218 -1.88 8.08 -31.32
CA ARG A 218 -0.46 8.45 -31.38
C ARG A 218 0.31 7.96 -30.16
N VAL A 219 -0.27 8.09 -28.96
CA VAL A 219 0.34 7.56 -27.72
C VAL A 219 0.53 6.05 -27.84
N PHE A 220 -0.50 5.32 -28.30
CA PHE A 220 -0.41 3.89 -28.54
C PHE A 220 0.73 3.52 -29.48
N ALA A 221 0.84 4.20 -30.63
CA ALA A 221 1.93 3.95 -31.57
C ALA A 221 3.32 4.26 -31.00
N CYS A 222 3.43 5.32 -30.19
CA CYS A 222 4.70 5.69 -29.55
C CYS A 222 5.11 4.72 -28.44
N MET A 223 4.14 4.11 -27.74
CA MET A 223 4.42 3.25 -26.60
C MET A 223 4.54 1.77 -26.96
N PHE A 224 3.83 1.30 -27.99
CA PHE A 224 3.85 -0.10 -28.40
C PHE A 224 4.66 -0.32 -29.70
N GLY A 225 5.11 0.76 -30.35
CA GLY A 225 5.92 0.71 -31.56
C GLY A 225 7.34 0.20 -31.34
N ARG A 226 7.89 -0.55 -32.31
CA ARG A 226 9.26 -1.12 -32.26
C ARG A 226 10.32 -0.10 -31.86
N GLU A 227 10.25 1.10 -32.44
CA GLU A 227 11.23 2.18 -32.20
C GLU A 227 11.29 2.61 -30.72
N ALA A 228 10.22 2.43 -29.96
CA ALA A 228 10.17 2.79 -28.54
C ALA A 228 11.10 1.92 -27.67
N PHE A 229 11.34 0.68 -28.09
CA PHE A 229 12.13 -0.33 -27.38
C PHE A 229 13.61 -0.30 -27.79
N LEU A 230 13.95 0.36 -28.89
CA LEU A 230 15.32 0.45 -29.37
C LEU A 230 16.14 1.37 -28.46
N ARG A 231 17.27 0.85 -27.99
CA ARG A 231 18.29 1.65 -27.31
C ARG A 231 19.13 2.38 -28.35
N THR A 232 18.97 3.69 -28.41
CA THR A 232 19.59 4.54 -29.42
C THR A 232 20.43 5.64 -28.75
N GLY A 233 21.30 6.30 -29.51
CA GLY A 233 22.11 7.42 -28.99
C GLY A 233 23.33 7.00 -28.17
N VAL A 234 24.02 8.01 -27.59
CA VAL A 234 25.25 7.82 -26.81
C VAL A 234 24.96 7.28 -25.41
N ASP A 235 23.79 7.61 -24.87
CA ASP A 235 23.32 7.18 -23.55
C ASP A 235 22.69 5.77 -23.57
N GLN A 236 22.47 5.19 -24.75
CA GLN A 236 21.92 3.83 -24.93
C GLN A 236 20.58 3.64 -24.20
N LYS A 237 19.77 4.69 -24.16
CA LYS A 237 18.44 4.68 -23.55
C LYS A 237 17.35 4.48 -24.60
N SER A 238 16.32 3.71 -24.24
CA SER A 238 15.11 3.58 -25.04
C SER A 238 14.22 4.84 -24.92
N PHE A 239 13.12 4.87 -25.68
CA PHE A 239 12.10 5.90 -25.48
C PHE A 239 11.47 5.77 -24.09
N HIS A 240 11.14 4.54 -23.68
CA HIS A 240 10.54 4.27 -22.38
C HIS A 240 11.43 4.67 -21.20
N ASP A 241 12.75 4.47 -21.29
CA ASP A 241 13.68 4.91 -20.24
C ASP A 241 13.65 6.42 -20.02
N ARG A 242 13.51 7.19 -21.12
CA ARG A 242 13.42 8.66 -21.08
C ARG A 242 12.06 9.11 -20.55
N ALA A 243 10.98 8.51 -21.06
CA ALA A 243 9.62 8.78 -20.62
C ALA A 243 9.43 8.51 -19.11
N ARG A 244 9.93 7.38 -18.61
CA ARG A 244 9.91 7.04 -17.17
C ARG A 244 10.72 8.03 -16.34
N ALA A 245 11.91 8.43 -16.80
CA ALA A 245 12.74 9.38 -16.08
C ALA A 245 12.09 10.77 -15.98
N GLU A 246 11.40 11.21 -17.04
CA GLU A 246 10.64 12.46 -17.03
C GLU A 246 9.41 12.39 -16.11
N ALA A 247 8.67 11.28 -16.13
CA ALA A 247 7.55 11.05 -15.22
C ALA A 247 7.98 11.09 -13.75
N ALA A 248 9.07 10.40 -13.40
CA ALA A 248 9.61 10.39 -12.04
C ALA A 248 10.07 11.79 -11.59
N PHE A 249 10.72 12.56 -12.47
CA PHE A 249 11.14 13.94 -12.17
C PHE A 249 9.93 14.86 -11.94
N TYR A 250 8.85 14.66 -12.70
CA TYR A 250 7.61 15.40 -12.49
C TYR A 250 6.97 15.08 -11.14
N GLU A 251 6.82 13.79 -10.81
CA GLU A 251 6.26 13.33 -9.54
C GLU A 251 7.02 13.95 -8.35
N GLU A 252 8.36 13.87 -8.36
CA GLU A 252 9.21 14.43 -7.30
C GLU A 252 9.04 15.96 -7.17
N ARG A 253 8.94 16.67 -8.30
CA ARG A 253 8.71 18.12 -8.30
C ARG A 253 7.35 18.49 -7.72
N VAL A 254 6.28 17.81 -8.12
CA VAL A 254 4.92 18.06 -7.63
C VAL A 254 4.86 17.75 -6.14
N ALA A 255 5.41 16.61 -5.71
CA ALA A 255 5.49 16.24 -4.29
C ALA A 255 6.23 17.31 -3.47
N ALA A 256 7.39 17.78 -3.94
CA ALA A 256 8.15 18.84 -3.27
C ALA A 256 7.39 20.18 -3.22
N SER A 257 6.64 20.52 -4.29
CA SER A 257 5.84 21.74 -4.33
C SER A 257 4.62 21.66 -3.41
N LEU A 258 3.88 20.55 -3.45
CA LEU A 258 2.74 20.27 -2.58
C LEU A 258 3.17 20.28 -1.13
N SER A 259 4.30 19.61 -0.82
CA SER A 259 4.92 19.63 0.50
C SER A 259 5.09 21.07 1.01
N ARG A 260 5.77 21.94 0.24
CA ARG A 260 5.98 23.34 0.61
C ARG A 260 4.68 24.10 0.86
N LEU A 261 3.70 23.98 -0.04
CA LEU A 261 2.38 24.64 0.11
C LEU A 261 1.65 24.17 1.37
N VAL A 262 1.71 22.86 1.65
CA VAL A 262 1.13 22.28 2.86
C VAL A 262 1.76 22.88 4.11
N PHE A 263 3.09 23.01 4.14
CA PHE A 263 3.82 23.52 5.29
C PHE A 263 3.69 25.02 5.51
N ASP A 264 3.84 25.79 4.46
CA ASP A 264 3.97 27.24 4.56
C ASP A 264 2.59 27.92 4.66
N ASP A 265 1.57 27.33 4.03
CA ASP A 265 0.25 27.95 3.87
C ASP A 265 -0.88 27.14 4.51
N VAL A 266 -1.10 25.89 4.06
CA VAL A 266 -2.33 25.13 4.39
C VAL A 266 -2.39 24.75 5.86
N PHE A 267 -1.38 24.05 6.37
CA PHE A 267 -1.38 23.56 7.75
C PHE A 267 -1.44 24.71 8.78
N PRO A 268 -0.63 25.78 8.66
CA PRO A 268 -0.74 26.93 9.55
C PRO A 268 -2.11 27.64 9.49
N ALA A 269 -2.73 27.74 8.30
CA ALA A 269 -4.05 28.34 8.17
C ALA A 269 -5.14 27.52 8.87
N LEU A 270 -5.15 26.20 8.67
CA LEU A 270 -6.09 25.29 9.33
C LEU A 270 -5.90 25.30 10.86
N ALA A 271 -4.66 25.23 11.34
CA ALA A 271 -4.35 25.27 12.76
C ALA A 271 -4.84 26.57 13.44
N ARG A 272 -4.59 27.73 12.82
CA ARG A 272 -5.08 29.02 13.33
C ARG A 272 -6.61 29.09 13.37
N ALA A 273 -7.27 28.60 12.33
CA ALA A 273 -8.74 28.60 12.29
C ALA A 273 -9.35 27.66 13.34
N LEU A 274 -8.77 26.49 13.54
CA LEU A 274 -9.18 25.55 14.59
C LEU A 274 -8.97 26.15 15.99
N ALA A 275 -7.83 26.78 16.24
CA ALA A 275 -7.57 27.47 17.51
C ALA A 275 -8.57 28.62 17.77
N ALA A 276 -8.96 29.35 16.72
CA ALA A 276 -9.98 30.40 16.84
C ALA A 276 -11.37 29.80 17.14
N SER A 277 -11.68 28.62 16.61
CA SER A 277 -12.93 27.91 16.87
C SER A 277 -13.00 27.25 18.25
N ALA A 278 -11.84 26.88 18.82
CA ALA A 278 -11.71 26.25 20.12
C ALA A 278 -10.57 26.88 20.97
N PRO A 279 -10.74 28.11 21.49
CA PRO A 279 -9.66 28.88 22.14
C PRO A 279 -9.09 28.24 23.41
N GLU A 280 -9.92 27.47 24.10
CA GLU A 280 -9.60 26.80 25.37
C GLU A 280 -8.97 25.41 25.17
N ALA A 281 -8.89 24.92 23.93
CA ALA A 281 -8.29 23.62 23.65
C ALA A 281 -6.76 23.67 23.84
N PRO A 282 -6.15 22.60 24.37
CA PRO A 282 -4.69 22.45 24.37
C PRO A 282 -4.10 22.61 22.96
N LEU A 283 -2.91 23.22 22.86
CA LEU A 283 -2.25 23.42 21.56
C LEU A 283 -1.91 22.10 20.86
N ASP A 284 -1.58 21.05 21.62
CA ASP A 284 -1.36 19.71 21.08
C ASP A 284 -2.65 19.15 20.46
N ASP A 285 -3.80 19.28 21.12
CA ASP A 285 -5.09 18.84 20.57
C ASP A 285 -5.45 19.61 19.28
N ILE A 286 -5.16 20.92 19.24
CA ILE A 286 -5.35 21.75 18.04
C ILE A 286 -4.44 21.27 16.90
N ARG A 287 -3.17 20.99 17.20
CA ARG A 287 -2.20 20.47 16.22
C ARG A 287 -2.70 19.15 15.65
N ASP A 288 -3.08 18.23 16.52
CA ASP A 288 -3.51 16.88 16.13
C ASP A 288 -4.82 16.95 15.32
N ALA A 289 -5.77 17.81 15.70
CA ALA A 289 -6.97 18.05 14.90
C ALA A 289 -6.67 18.65 13.52
N ALA A 290 -5.73 19.60 13.43
CA ALA A 290 -5.31 20.19 12.16
C ALA A 290 -4.62 19.16 11.25
N LEU A 291 -3.79 18.29 11.81
CA LEU A 291 -3.16 17.17 11.09
C LEU A 291 -4.23 16.20 10.56
N ILE A 292 -5.15 15.76 11.42
CA ILE A 292 -6.23 14.84 11.02
C ILE A 292 -7.10 15.46 9.91
N LEU A 293 -7.44 16.75 10.00
CA LEU A 293 -8.19 17.43 8.96
C LEU A 293 -7.44 17.45 7.62
N LEU A 294 -6.16 17.81 7.64
CA LEU A 294 -5.32 17.80 6.44
C LEU A 294 -5.23 16.39 5.83
N TYR A 295 -5.11 15.36 6.67
CA TYR A 295 -5.03 13.97 6.23
C TYR A 295 -6.35 13.52 5.60
N ARG A 296 -7.51 13.94 6.15
CA ARG A 296 -8.82 13.69 5.53
C ARG A 296 -8.91 14.33 4.15
N LEU A 297 -8.47 15.58 4.01
CA LEU A 297 -8.47 16.26 2.71
C LEU A 297 -7.60 15.51 1.69
N LEU A 298 -6.35 15.19 2.05
CA LEU A 298 -5.45 14.47 1.16
C LEU A 298 -5.96 13.07 0.82
N PHE A 299 -6.52 12.34 1.79
CA PHE A 299 -7.15 11.03 1.55
C PHE A 299 -8.29 11.16 0.53
N LEU A 300 -9.18 12.13 0.70
CA LEU A 300 -10.31 12.35 -0.20
C LEU A 300 -9.86 12.66 -1.62
N LEU A 301 -8.89 13.58 -1.77
CA LEU A 301 -8.33 13.93 -3.08
C LEU A 301 -7.69 12.71 -3.76
N TYR A 302 -6.93 11.93 -2.99
CA TYR A 302 -6.27 10.73 -3.48
C TYR A 302 -7.26 9.63 -3.88
N ALA A 303 -8.28 9.40 -3.05
CA ALA A 303 -9.29 8.37 -3.26
C ALA A 303 -10.20 8.68 -4.45
N GLU A 304 -10.56 9.96 -4.66
CA GLU A 304 -11.31 10.37 -5.85
C GLU A 304 -10.49 10.26 -7.13
N ASP A 305 -9.25 10.74 -7.15
CA ASP A 305 -8.40 10.73 -8.36
C ASP A 305 -8.00 9.30 -8.78
N ARG A 306 -8.04 8.32 -7.86
CA ARG A 306 -7.81 6.89 -8.12
C ARG A 306 -9.07 6.07 -8.35
N ASP A 307 -10.24 6.70 -8.47
CA ASP A 307 -11.54 6.03 -8.65
C ASP A 307 -11.86 5.02 -7.53
N LEU A 308 -11.31 5.23 -6.33
CA LEU A 308 -11.56 4.41 -5.14
C LEU A 308 -12.92 4.76 -4.50
N LEU A 309 -13.41 5.97 -4.74
CA LEU A 309 -14.76 6.41 -4.41
C LEU A 309 -15.66 6.30 -5.65
N PRO A 310 -17.01 6.27 -5.51
CA PRO A 310 -17.94 6.05 -6.62
C PRO A 310 -18.07 7.28 -7.53
N VAL A 311 -16.96 7.71 -8.11
CA VAL A 311 -16.79 8.92 -8.92
C VAL A 311 -17.53 8.89 -10.24
N SER A 312 -17.92 7.71 -10.71
CA SER A 312 -18.73 7.50 -11.92
C SER A 312 -20.24 7.43 -11.62
N ASP A 313 -20.63 7.57 -10.35
CA ASP A 313 -22.03 7.58 -9.94
C ASP A 313 -22.51 9.02 -9.76
N HIS A 314 -23.50 9.45 -10.55
CA HIS A 314 -24.06 10.79 -10.46
C HIS A 314 -24.65 11.11 -9.06
N ARG A 315 -24.99 10.10 -8.26
CA ARG A 315 -25.43 10.31 -6.86
C ARG A 315 -24.32 10.85 -5.97
N TYR A 316 -23.06 10.59 -6.32
CA TYR A 316 -21.89 11.02 -5.56
C TYR A 316 -21.40 12.42 -5.94
N ASP A 317 -21.65 12.87 -7.17
CA ASP A 317 -21.10 14.14 -7.69
C ASP A 317 -21.44 15.36 -6.83
N ASP A 318 -22.63 15.39 -6.21
CA ASP A 318 -23.06 16.49 -5.32
C ASP A 318 -22.21 16.58 -4.03
N TYR A 319 -21.53 15.49 -3.66
CA TYR A 319 -20.72 15.36 -2.44
C TYR A 319 -19.22 15.26 -2.74
N ALA A 320 -18.84 14.98 -3.98
CA ALA A 320 -17.45 14.83 -4.38
C ALA A 320 -16.64 16.14 -4.18
N LEU A 321 -15.35 16.01 -3.88
CA LEU A 321 -14.44 17.15 -3.89
C LEU A 321 -14.10 17.58 -5.32
N ARG A 322 -14.01 16.66 -6.29
CA ARG A 322 -13.60 16.97 -7.67
C ARG A 322 -14.36 18.16 -8.28
N PRO A 323 -15.71 18.22 -8.31
CA PRO A 323 -16.42 19.40 -8.82
C PRO A 323 -16.15 20.66 -7.99
N LEU A 324 -16.05 20.52 -6.67
CA LEU A 324 -15.77 21.61 -5.75
C LEU A 324 -14.36 22.21 -5.94
N ARG A 325 -13.36 21.38 -6.25
CA ARG A 325 -11.98 21.81 -6.61
C ARG A 325 -12.01 22.72 -7.83
N ILE A 326 -12.79 22.36 -8.84
CA ILE A 326 -12.94 23.11 -10.10
C ILE A 326 -13.68 24.44 -9.82
N GLU A 327 -14.81 24.40 -9.11
CA GLU A 327 -15.58 25.60 -8.74
C GLU A 327 -14.70 26.60 -7.97
N ILE A 328 -14.05 26.15 -6.90
CA ILE A 328 -13.15 26.99 -6.10
C ILE A 328 -12.03 27.52 -6.97
N GLY A 329 -11.49 26.66 -7.83
CA GLY A 329 -10.38 27.02 -8.67
C GLY A 329 -10.69 28.13 -9.68
N ASP A 330 -11.85 28.06 -10.31
CA ASP A 330 -12.34 29.10 -11.23
C ASP A 330 -12.54 30.43 -10.48
N ARG A 331 -13.15 30.37 -9.29
CA ARG A 331 -13.37 31.55 -8.44
C ARG A 331 -12.06 32.20 -8.00
N VAL A 332 -11.08 31.41 -7.58
CA VAL A 332 -9.72 31.90 -7.24
C VAL A 332 -9.06 32.54 -8.46
N SER A 333 -9.22 31.95 -9.65
CA SER A 333 -8.65 32.50 -10.90
C SER A 333 -9.29 33.81 -11.32
N ASN A 334 -10.58 33.98 -11.02
CA ASN A 334 -11.32 35.22 -11.26
C ASN A 334 -11.05 36.31 -10.21
N GLY A 335 -10.30 36.00 -9.14
CA GLY A 335 -10.02 36.93 -8.05
C GLY A 335 -11.20 37.16 -7.12
N ASP A 336 -12.12 36.20 -7.02
CA ASP A 336 -13.29 36.28 -6.14
C ASP A 336 -12.88 36.35 -4.66
N THR A 337 -13.71 37.02 -3.86
CA THR A 337 -13.55 37.04 -2.40
C THR A 337 -14.40 35.94 -1.76
N PHE A 338 -13.79 35.17 -0.85
CA PHE A 338 -14.48 34.15 -0.05
C PHE A 338 -14.98 34.75 1.27
N SER A 339 -16.05 34.16 1.84
CA SER A 339 -16.69 34.68 3.04
C SER A 339 -15.93 34.28 4.31
N GLY A 340 -15.71 35.23 5.21
CA GLY A 340 -15.16 34.96 6.56
C GLY A 340 -16.17 34.48 7.59
N THR A 341 -17.43 34.25 7.20
CA THR A 341 -18.50 33.79 8.12
C THR A 341 -19.30 32.61 7.58
N ALA A 342 -19.40 32.46 6.26
CA ALA A 342 -19.93 31.25 5.64
C ALA A 342 -18.88 30.13 5.74
N ALA A 343 -19.38 28.90 5.79
CA ALA A 343 -18.57 27.69 5.99
C ALA A 343 -19.08 26.59 5.05
N LYS A 344 -19.39 26.94 3.80
CA LYS A 344 -19.94 26.01 2.79
C LYS A 344 -18.93 24.90 2.51
N VAL A 345 -17.65 25.25 2.29
CA VAL A 345 -16.59 24.28 1.98
C VAL A 345 -16.30 23.38 3.18
N TRP A 346 -16.26 23.95 4.39
CA TRP A 346 -16.13 23.16 5.63
C TRP A 346 -17.28 22.15 5.80
N SER A 347 -18.53 22.61 5.62
CA SER A 347 -19.71 21.75 5.79
C SER A 347 -19.68 20.60 4.78
N HIS A 348 -19.30 20.88 3.53
CA HIS A 348 -19.12 19.87 2.49
C HIS A 348 -18.10 18.80 2.88
N VAL A 349 -16.89 19.21 3.29
CA VAL A 349 -15.83 18.29 3.73
C VAL A 349 -16.23 17.49 4.97
N SER A 350 -16.91 18.14 5.92
CA SER A 350 -17.40 17.50 7.15
C SER A 350 -18.50 16.47 6.85
N ASP A 351 -19.42 16.77 5.94
CA ASP A 351 -20.50 15.85 5.56
C ASP A 351 -19.93 14.66 4.79
N LEU A 352 -19.03 14.91 3.83
CA LEU A 352 -18.33 13.84 3.11
C LEU A 352 -17.52 12.94 4.05
N SER A 353 -16.83 13.52 5.04
CA SER A 353 -16.11 12.76 6.06
C SER A 353 -17.05 11.83 6.86
N ARG A 354 -18.26 12.29 7.17
CA ARG A 354 -19.27 11.49 7.87
C ARG A 354 -19.85 10.38 6.99
N ILE A 355 -20.10 10.69 5.72
CA ILE A 355 -20.57 9.72 4.71
C ILE A 355 -19.55 8.59 4.55
N ILE A 356 -18.25 8.89 4.54
CA ILE A 356 -17.19 7.87 4.45
C ILE A 356 -17.07 7.06 5.73
N ASP A 357 -17.11 7.71 6.91
CA ASP A 357 -17.06 7.00 8.20
C ASP A 357 -18.23 6.01 8.36
N LYS A 358 -19.46 6.49 8.15
CA LYS A 358 -20.69 5.75 8.45
C LYS A 358 -21.31 5.03 7.27
N GLY A 359 -20.83 5.29 6.06
CA GLY A 359 -21.46 4.86 4.82
C GLY A 359 -22.76 5.62 4.55
N ASP A 360 -23.15 5.69 3.29
CA ASP A 360 -24.45 6.22 2.88
C ASP A 360 -24.94 5.51 1.62
N ALA A 361 -25.93 4.63 1.78
CA ALA A 361 -26.53 3.89 0.67
C ALA A 361 -27.29 4.80 -0.31
N SER A 362 -27.75 5.98 0.12
CA SER A 362 -28.42 6.94 -0.77
C SER A 362 -27.44 7.58 -1.76
N VAL A 363 -26.19 7.77 -1.34
CA VAL A 363 -25.08 8.28 -2.14
C VAL A 363 -24.30 7.14 -2.85
N GLY A 364 -24.55 5.89 -2.45
CA GLY A 364 -23.88 4.71 -3.03
C GLY A 364 -22.52 4.40 -2.40
N ILE A 365 -22.23 4.98 -1.23
CA ILE A 365 -20.96 4.82 -0.51
C ILE A 365 -21.08 3.73 0.56
N PRO A 366 -20.21 2.71 0.55
CA PRO A 366 -20.09 1.79 1.67
C PRO A 366 -19.42 2.47 2.86
N PRO A 367 -19.66 2.00 4.09
CA PRO A 367 -18.98 2.53 5.26
C PRO A 367 -17.52 2.05 5.33
N TYR A 368 -16.59 2.97 5.56
CA TYR A 368 -15.15 2.71 5.56
C TYR A 368 -14.53 2.61 6.96
N ASN A 369 -15.37 2.51 8.01
CA ASN A 369 -14.99 2.23 9.41
C ASN A 369 -13.93 3.18 9.99
N GLY A 370 -14.37 4.32 10.54
CA GLY A 370 -13.94 4.84 11.84
C GLY A 370 -12.44 5.07 12.16
N GLY A 371 -11.51 4.94 11.24
CA GLY A 371 -10.11 5.29 11.48
C GLY A 371 -9.94 6.82 11.45
N LEU A 372 -9.23 7.28 10.42
CA LEU A 372 -9.02 8.70 10.13
C LEU A 372 -10.33 9.54 10.18
N PHE A 373 -11.46 8.96 9.79
CA PHE A 373 -12.75 9.64 9.70
C PHE A 373 -13.64 9.51 10.95
N ALA A 374 -13.27 8.72 11.98
CA ALA A 374 -14.08 8.68 13.20
C ALA A 374 -14.09 10.02 13.92
N GLY A 375 -15.26 10.34 14.47
CA GLY A 375 -15.39 11.46 15.41
C GLY A 375 -14.58 11.27 16.70
N ALA A 376 -14.40 10.04 17.17
CA ALA A 376 -13.68 9.74 18.42
C ALA A 376 -12.18 10.10 18.35
N GLY A 377 -11.56 9.97 17.17
CA GLY A 377 -10.15 10.29 16.96
C GLY A 377 -9.84 11.79 16.87
N ALA A 378 -10.84 12.63 16.59
CA ALA A 378 -10.67 14.08 16.53
C ALA A 378 -11.93 14.83 17.01
N PRO A 379 -12.21 14.86 18.33
CA PRO A 379 -13.42 15.48 18.87
C PRO A 379 -13.56 16.96 18.48
N LEU A 380 -12.45 17.70 18.38
CA LEU A 380 -12.46 19.10 17.96
C LEU A 380 -13.04 19.31 16.56
N LEU A 381 -12.83 18.38 15.63
CA LEU A 381 -13.37 18.49 14.27
C LEU A 381 -14.90 18.32 14.23
N SER A 382 -15.50 17.70 15.24
CA SER A 382 -16.95 17.52 15.31
C SER A 382 -17.71 18.79 15.74
N THR A 383 -17.02 19.72 16.41
CA THR A 383 -17.59 20.98 16.91
C THR A 383 -17.04 22.21 16.20
N ALA A 384 -15.92 22.08 15.48
CA ALA A 384 -15.31 23.15 14.73
C ALA A 384 -16.19 23.64 13.57
N ARG A 385 -16.00 24.92 13.21
CA ARG A 385 -16.58 25.54 12.02
C ARG A 385 -15.57 26.47 11.40
N ILE A 386 -15.04 26.08 10.24
CA ILE A 386 -14.00 26.83 9.53
C ILE A 386 -14.63 27.63 8.40
N ALA A 387 -14.29 28.91 8.28
CA ALA A 387 -14.83 29.80 7.27
C ALA A 387 -14.27 29.53 5.86
N ASP A 388 -15.01 29.95 4.84
CA ASP A 388 -14.68 29.70 3.43
C ASP A 388 -13.42 30.48 2.98
N ASP A 389 -13.11 31.61 3.62
CA ASP A 389 -11.87 32.36 3.41
C ASP A 389 -10.59 31.64 3.89
N VAL A 390 -10.75 30.55 4.65
CA VAL A 390 -9.67 29.63 5.02
C VAL A 390 -9.76 28.33 4.23
N MET A 391 -10.95 27.71 4.19
CA MET A 391 -11.12 26.40 3.55
C MET A 391 -10.95 26.43 2.03
N ALA A 392 -11.44 27.47 1.34
CA ALA A 392 -11.35 27.51 -0.11
C ALA A 392 -9.90 27.71 -0.59
N PRO A 393 -9.10 28.65 -0.04
CA PRO A 393 -7.67 28.74 -0.37
C PRO A 393 -6.89 27.47 -0.03
N ALA A 394 -7.21 26.81 1.10
CA ALA A 394 -6.59 25.55 1.47
C ALA A 394 -6.85 24.45 0.43
N LEU A 395 -8.11 24.28 0.02
CA LEU A 395 -8.48 23.28 -0.99
C LEU A 395 -7.92 23.63 -2.38
N ASP A 396 -7.84 24.91 -2.75
CA ASP A 396 -7.19 25.35 -3.99
C ASP A 396 -5.69 25.02 -4.00
N ALA A 397 -4.99 25.30 -2.89
CA ALA A 397 -3.56 25.01 -2.76
C ALA A 397 -3.25 23.51 -2.86
N LEU A 398 -4.15 22.66 -2.35
CA LEU A 398 -4.06 21.20 -2.50
C LEU A 398 -4.48 20.71 -3.89
N SER A 399 -5.18 21.53 -4.67
CA SER A 399 -5.74 21.11 -5.97
C SER A 399 -4.91 21.54 -7.17
N TYR A 400 -4.11 22.60 -7.04
CA TYR A 400 -3.41 23.20 -8.16
C TYR A 400 -1.95 23.58 -7.85
N GLU A 401 -1.02 23.11 -8.68
CA GLU A 401 0.38 23.51 -8.65
C GLU A 401 0.56 24.87 -9.37
N ARG A 402 1.42 25.75 -8.82
CA ARG A 402 1.74 27.07 -9.39
C ARG A 402 3.23 27.30 -9.66
N SER A 403 4.07 26.30 -9.37
CA SER A 403 5.54 26.41 -9.39
C SER A 403 6.11 26.77 -10.77
N SER A 404 5.46 26.35 -11.85
CA SER A 404 5.92 26.54 -13.23
C SER A 404 5.37 27.82 -13.89
N GLY A 405 4.76 28.74 -13.13
CA GLY A 405 4.09 29.94 -13.67
C GLY A 405 2.79 29.66 -14.42
N GLN A 406 2.37 28.39 -14.51
CA GLN A 406 1.07 27.96 -14.99
C GLN A 406 0.34 27.28 -13.84
N ARG A 407 -0.96 27.53 -13.75
CA ARG A 407 -1.85 26.86 -12.79
C ARG A 407 -2.20 25.48 -13.36
N ARG A 408 -1.67 24.41 -12.77
CA ARG A 408 -1.86 23.02 -13.22
C ARG A 408 -2.64 22.23 -12.19
N TYR A 409 -3.61 21.45 -12.63
CA TYR A 409 -4.36 20.56 -11.75
C TYR A 409 -3.43 19.45 -11.25
N ILE A 410 -3.44 19.18 -9.95
CA ILE A 410 -2.70 18.07 -9.36
C ILE A 410 -3.57 16.83 -9.47
N ASN A 411 -3.14 15.85 -10.26
CA ASN A 411 -3.76 14.53 -10.28
C ASN A 411 -3.06 13.63 -9.24
N TYR A 412 -3.73 13.33 -8.14
CA TYR A 412 -3.16 12.54 -7.07
C TYR A 412 -2.89 11.09 -7.48
N ARG A 413 -3.49 10.57 -8.57
CA ARG A 413 -3.19 9.25 -9.15
C ARG A 413 -1.72 9.08 -9.50
N ASP A 414 -1.07 10.15 -9.94
CA ASP A 414 0.33 10.12 -10.38
C ASP A 414 1.31 10.24 -9.20
N LEU A 415 0.81 10.51 -7.98
CA LEU A 415 1.63 10.58 -6.77
C LEU A 415 1.58 9.24 -6.04
N SER A 416 2.75 8.66 -5.73
CA SER A 416 2.85 7.49 -4.88
C SER A 416 2.49 7.78 -3.41
N VAL A 417 1.93 6.79 -2.70
CA VAL A 417 1.59 6.89 -1.26
C VAL A 417 2.82 7.26 -0.44
N GLN A 418 3.98 6.73 -0.84
CA GLN A 418 5.28 6.97 -0.25
C GLN A 418 5.67 8.45 -0.25
N GLN A 419 5.48 9.15 -1.38
CA GLN A 419 5.75 10.58 -1.48
C GLN A 419 4.84 11.39 -0.55
N LEU A 420 3.58 10.96 -0.39
CA LEU A 420 2.66 11.55 0.58
C LEU A 420 3.14 11.29 2.02
N GLY A 421 3.63 10.07 2.30
CA GLY A 421 4.29 9.69 3.55
C GLY A 421 5.39 10.68 3.97
N SER A 422 6.21 11.14 3.02
CA SER A 422 7.26 12.14 3.28
C SER A 422 6.71 13.53 3.67
N ILE A 423 5.56 13.93 3.11
CA ILE A 423 4.87 15.18 3.48
C ILE A 423 4.37 15.06 4.92
N TYR A 424 3.80 13.92 5.25
CA TYR A 424 3.25 13.67 6.57
C TYR A 424 4.30 13.55 7.67
N GLU A 425 5.39 12.83 7.41
CA GLU A 425 6.49 12.67 8.38
C GLU A 425 7.09 14.03 8.75
N ARG A 426 7.29 14.90 7.75
CA ARG A 426 7.75 16.26 7.97
C ARG A 426 6.76 17.11 8.79
N LEU A 427 5.45 16.85 8.73
CA LEU A 427 4.43 17.55 9.54
C LEU A 427 4.50 17.21 11.03
N LEU A 428 4.95 16.00 11.37
CA LEU A 428 5.14 15.59 12.76
C LEU A 428 6.23 16.40 13.48
N GLU A 429 7.07 17.09 12.72
CA GLU A 429 8.20 17.87 13.22
C GLU A 429 7.79 19.30 13.62
N TYR A 430 6.53 19.70 13.43
CA TYR A 430 6.07 21.05 13.72
C TYR A 430 5.35 21.14 15.05
N GLU A 431 5.60 22.23 15.75
CA GLU A 431 4.88 22.59 16.97
C GLU A 431 4.09 23.88 16.75
N ILE A 432 2.94 23.95 17.41
CA ILE A 432 2.13 25.17 17.52
C ILE A 432 2.52 25.84 18.82
N VAL A 433 2.97 27.10 18.73
CA VAL A 433 3.31 27.91 19.89
C VAL A 433 2.54 29.23 19.87
N ARG A 434 2.28 29.78 21.05
CA ARG A 434 1.79 31.16 21.19
C ARG A 434 3.01 32.04 21.46
N GLU A 435 3.27 33.01 20.58
CA GLU A 435 4.39 33.94 20.74
C GLU A 435 3.86 35.31 21.12
N GLY A 436 4.18 35.81 22.32
CA GLY A 436 3.81 37.15 22.75
C GLY A 436 4.26 37.51 24.17
N VAL A 437 4.13 38.80 24.51
CA VAL A 437 4.37 39.34 25.85
C VAL A 437 3.05 39.27 26.63
N VAL A 438 3.10 38.81 27.88
CA VAL A 438 1.95 38.72 28.81
C VAL A 438 1.12 40.01 28.75
N GLY A 439 -0.12 39.93 28.24
CA GLY A 439 -1.07 41.05 28.20
C GLY A 439 -1.51 41.54 26.81
N ALA A 440 -1.02 40.95 25.70
CA ALA A 440 -1.55 41.15 24.35
C ALA A 440 -2.09 39.83 23.76
N ALA A 441 -2.91 39.89 22.71
CA ALA A 441 -3.32 38.70 21.97
C ALA A 441 -2.08 38.04 21.34
N GLU A 442 -1.65 36.90 21.87
CA GLU A 442 -0.46 36.19 21.42
C GLU A 442 -0.75 35.51 20.07
N PRO A 443 -0.12 35.92 18.95
CA PRO A 443 -0.26 35.22 17.69
C PRO A 443 0.22 33.76 17.80
N LEU A 444 -0.55 32.86 17.18
CA LEU A 444 -0.18 31.47 16.99
C LEU A 444 0.80 31.36 15.83
N THR A 445 1.99 30.85 16.12
CA THR A 445 3.00 30.53 15.11
C THR A 445 3.23 29.03 15.06
N VAL A 446 3.39 28.54 13.84
CA VAL A 446 3.78 27.15 13.55
C VAL A 446 5.25 27.17 13.22
N ARG A 447 6.07 26.43 13.96
CA ARG A 447 7.52 26.41 13.76
C ARG A 447 8.07 24.99 13.77
N PRO A 448 9.15 24.74 13.01
CA PRO A 448 9.81 23.44 13.02
C PRO A 448 10.48 23.23 14.38
N ASN A 449 10.17 22.12 15.04
CA ASN A 449 10.88 21.65 16.20
C ASN A 449 12.16 20.93 15.75
N LEU A 450 13.25 21.69 15.61
CA LEU A 450 14.56 21.21 15.17
C LEU A 450 15.14 20.07 16.04
N PHE A 451 14.65 19.90 17.27
CA PHE A 451 15.05 18.82 18.17
C PHE A 451 14.20 17.56 17.98
N ALA A 452 13.04 17.65 17.33
CA ALA A 452 12.19 16.50 17.02
C ALA A 452 12.97 15.47 16.20
N ARG A 453 13.58 15.87 15.06
CA ARG A 453 14.37 14.97 14.19
C ARG A 453 15.53 14.25 14.89
N LYS A 454 16.31 14.97 15.71
CA LYS A 454 17.47 14.39 16.41
C LYS A 454 17.06 13.46 17.55
N ASN A 455 15.92 13.71 18.18
CA ASN A 455 15.42 12.91 19.30
C ASN A 455 14.53 11.74 18.86
N SER A 456 13.81 11.85 17.73
CA SER A 456 12.98 10.78 17.16
C SER A 456 13.77 9.82 16.27
N GLY A 457 14.87 10.28 15.65
CA GLY A 457 15.60 9.49 14.65
C GLY A 457 14.81 9.27 13.36
N SER A 458 13.78 10.08 13.08
CA SER A 458 12.93 10.00 11.89
C SER A 458 13.70 10.44 10.65
N TYR A 459 14.41 9.49 10.03
CA TYR A 459 15.08 9.65 8.74
C TYR A 459 14.35 8.83 7.70
N TYR A 460 13.87 9.51 6.66
CA TYR A 460 13.35 8.86 5.46
C TYR A 460 14.40 7.88 4.88
N THR A 461 13.98 6.65 4.62
CA THR A 461 14.82 5.62 4.00
C THR A 461 14.61 5.64 2.49
N PRO A 462 15.65 5.94 1.68
CA PRO A 462 15.55 5.92 0.22
C PRO A 462 14.98 4.59 -0.31
N ASP A 463 14.15 4.68 -1.34
CA ASP A 463 13.44 3.52 -1.91
C ASP A 463 14.35 2.38 -2.36
N GLU A 464 15.52 2.70 -2.95
CA GLU A 464 16.50 1.70 -3.37
C GLU A 464 17.04 0.88 -2.18
N LEU A 465 17.12 1.48 -0.99
CA LEU A 465 17.54 0.78 0.23
C LEU A 465 16.40 -0.05 0.81
N VAL A 466 15.15 0.44 0.74
CA VAL A 466 13.97 -0.32 1.17
C VAL A 466 13.84 -1.60 0.34
N GLY A 467 13.89 -1.50 -0.99
CA GLY A 467 13.84 -2.64 -1.89
C GLY A 467 14.96 -3.64 -1.60
N LEU A 468 16.22 -3.17 -1.48
CA LEU A 468 17.35 -4.04 -1.15
C LEU A 468 17.17 -4.78 0.19
N ILE A 469 16.66 -4.10 1.22
CA ILE A 469 16.41 -4.73 2.52
C ILE A 469 15.32 -5.79 2.39
N LEU A 470 14.22 -5.49 1.70
CA LEU A 470 13.13 -6.45 1.48
C LEU A 470 13.62 -7.67 0.71
N ASP A 471 14.36 -7.48 -0.38
CA ASP A 471 14.91 -8.56 -1.19
C ASP A 471 15.83 -9.47 -0.37
N GLU A 472 16.83 -8.90 0.31
CA GLU A 472 17.82 -9.68 1.07
C GLU A 472 17.21 -10.36 2.32
N THR A 473 16.10 -9.84 2.84
CA THR A 473 15.44 -10.43 4.03
C THR A 473 14.35 -11.43 3.70
N LEU A 474 13.55 -11.20 2.65
CA LEU A 474 12.39 -12.00 2.30
C LEU A 474 12.68 -13.09 1.27
N GLU A 475 13.54 -12.82 0.27
CA GLU A 475 13.82 -13.76 -0.82
C GLU A 475 14.28 -15.14 -0.31
N PRO A 476 15.15 -15.26 0.71
CA PRO A 476 15.52 -16.58 1.25
C PRO A 476 14.34 -17.36 1.84
N LEU A 477 13.43 -16.67 2.53
CA LEU A 477 12.26 -17.26 3.18
C LEU A 477 11.19 -17.67 2.16
N ILE A 478 11.01 -16.86 1.12
CA ILE A 478 10.09 -17.13 0.02
C ILE A 478 10.64 -18.29 -0.83
N GLY A 479 11.94 -18.29 -1.11
CA GLY A 479 12.64 -19.36 -1.81
C GLY A 479 12.50 -20.71 -1.10
N GLU A 480 12.61 -20.75 0.22
CA GLU A 480 12.37 -21.97 1.02
C GLU A 480 10.96 -22.54 0.81
N ARG A 481 9.94 -21.68 0.80
CA ARG A 481 8.53 -22.07 0.62
C ARG A 481 8.25 -22.59 -0.79
N ARG A 482 8.79 -21.91 -1.80
CA ARG A 482 8.70 -22.38 -3.20
C ARG A 482 9.44 -23.69 -3.38
N ALA A 483 10.62 -23.85 -2.77
CA ALA A 483 11.39 -25.09 -2.82
C ALA A 483 10.64 -26.26 -2.16
N ALA A 484 9.93 -26.02 -1.05
CA ALA A 484 9.09 -27.04 -0.41
C ALA A 484 7.96 -27.52 -1.34
N PHE A 485 7.31 -26.60 -2.05
CA PHE A 485 6.29 -26.93 -3.04
C PHE A 485 6.86 -27.74 -4.21
N HIS A 486 8.00 -27.32 -4.77
CA HIS A 486 8.69 -28.07 -5.83
C HIS A 486 9.09 -29.49 -5.38
N ALA A 487 9.62 -29.63 -4.16
CA ALA A 487 9.98 -30.92 -3.62
C ALA A 487 8.76 -31.84 -3.44
N ALA A 488 7.60 -31.28 -3.05
CA ALA A 488 6.37 -32.05 -2.95
C ALA A 488 5.84 -32.49 -4.32
N LEU A 489 5.96 -31.64 -5.35
CA LEU A 489 5.64 -32.00 -6.75
C LEU A 489 6.52 -33.17 -7.24
N GLU A 490 7.83 -33.10 -7.02
CA GLU A 490 8.77 -34.17 -7.41
C GLU A 490 8.53 -35.47 -6.65
N ALA A 491 7.99 -35.39 -5.43
CA ALA A 491 7.71 -36.52 -4.56
C ALA A 491 6.33 -37.17 -4.81
N LEU A 492 5.51 -36.65 -5.73
CA LEU A 492 4.19 -37.23 -6.03
C LEU A 492 4.32 -38.65 -6.59
N ASP A 493 3.61 -39.61 -5.98
CA ASP A 493 3.52 -40.96 -6.53
C ASP A 493 2.47 -40.98 -7.64
N SER A 494 2.86 -41.42 -8.84
CA SER A 494 1.97 -41.67 -9.96
C SER A 494 0.82 -42.66 -9.67
N ASN A 495 0.93 -43.47 -8.61
CA ASN A 495 -0.09 -44.39 -8.15
C ASN A 495 -1.11 -43.76 -7.18
N ASP A 496 -0.82 -42.57 -6.65
CA ASP A 496 -1.75 -41.87 -5.76
C ASP A 496 -3.00 -41.40 -6.51
N THR A 497 -4.13 -41.31 -5.80
CA THR A 497 -5.32 -40.71 -6.41
C THR A 497 -5.11 -39.21 -6.61
N PRO A 498 -5.75 -38.58 -7.62
CA PRO A 498 -5.66 -37.13 -7.82
C PRO A 498 -6.03 -36.32 -6.58
N GLU A 499 -6.96 -36.81 -5.73
CA GLU A 499 -7.30 -36.18 -4.45
C GLU A 499 -6.16 -36.22 -3.44
N MET A 500 -5.41 -37.33 -3.37
CA MET A 500 -4.26 -37.46 -2.47
C MET A 500 -3.11 -36.56 -2.93
N GLN A 501 -2.82 -36.53 -4.23
CA GLN A 501 -1.81 -35.65 -4.81
C GLN A 501 -2.14 -34.17 -4.55
N ARG A 502 -3.39 -33.75 -4.81
CA ARG A 502 -3.85 -32.38 -4.50
C ARG A 502 -3.81 -32.07 -3.01
N GLY A 503 -4.12 -33.04 -2.15
CA GLY A 503 -4.02 -32.89 -0.70
C GLY A 503 -2.59 -32.60 -0.24
N ALA A 504 -1.62 -33.39 -0.72
CA ALA A 504 -0.21 -33.20 -0.42
C ALA A 504 0.30 -31.83 -0.89
N LEU A 505 -0.02 -31.42 -2.11
CA LEU A 505 0.35 -30.10 -2.64
C LEU A 505 -0.29 -28.95 -1.86
N ARG A 506 -1.54 -29.11 -1.41
CA ARG A 506 -2.25 -28.10 -0.61
C ARG A 506 -1.63 -27.84 0.75
N GLU A 507 -1.04 -28.85 1.39
CA GLU A 507 -0.38 -28.67 2.70
C GLU A 507 0.88 -27.80 2.61
N VAL A 508 1.51 -27.76 1.44
CA VAL A 508 2.73 -26.99 1.17
C VAL A 508 2.51 -25.92 0.09
N ASP A 509 1.27 -25.45 -0.08
CA ASP A 509 0.94 -24.40 -1.03
C ASP A 509 1.84 -23.17 -0.79
N ALA A 510 2.62 -22.79 -1.81
CA ALA A 510 3.61 -21.74 -1.66
C ALA A 510 2.97 -20.37 -1.39
N ALA A 511 1.80 -20.08 -1.97
CA ALA A 511 1.13 -18.80 -1.81
C ALA A 511 0.59 -18.60 -0.38
N GLU A 512 -0.10 -19.61 0.17
CA GLU A 512 -0.54 -19.65 1.57
C GLU A 512 0.65 -19.63 2.54
N ALA A 513 1.72 -20.36 2.21
CA ALA A 513 2.93 -20.37 3.04
C ALA A 513 3.60 -18.99 3.06
N ILE A 514 3.60 -18.23 1.97
CA ILE A 514 4.09 -16.85 1.95
C ILE A 514 3.19 -15.95 2.80
N LEU A 515 1.85 -16.08 2.69
CA LEU A 515 0.88 -15.34 3.52
C LEU A 515 0.95 -15.65 5.03
N SER A 516 1.71 -16.67 5.43
CA SER A 516 1.97 -17.00 6.84
C SER A 516 3.18 -16.25 7.43
N LEU A 517 3.95 -15.52 6.62
CA LEU A 517 5.09 -14.73 7.08
C LEU A 517 4.61 -13.61 8.00
N ARG A 518 5.36 -13.34 9.08
CA ARG A 518 5.10 -12.24 10.01
C ARG A 518 6.29 -11.30 10.00
N VAL A 519 6.12 -10.14 9.37
CA VAL A 519 7.18 -9.16 9.16
C VAL A 519 6.88 -7.93 10.00
N CYS A 520 7.83 -7.52 10.84
CA CYS A 520 7.66 -6.43 11.79
C CYS A 520 8.68 -5.32 11.54
N ASP A 521 8.20 -4.09 11.39
CA ASP A 521 9.02 -2.88 11.48
C ASP A 521 8.87 -2.24 12.88
N PRO A 522 9.89 -2.34 13.76
CA PRO A 522 9.80 -1.88 15.14
C PRO A 522 9.98 -0.35 15.31
N ALA A 523 10.17 0.39 14.22
CA ALA A 523 10.26 1.85 14.20
C ALA A 523 9.72 2.38 12.86
N MET A 524 8.48 2.04 12.56
CA MET A 524 7.93 2.12 11.19
C MET A 524 7.72 3.53 10.66
N GLY A 525 7.73 4.55 11.52
CA GLY A 525 7.45 5.93 11.14
C GLY A 525 6.14 6.04 10.38
N SER A 526 6.18 6.62 9.18
CA SER A 526 5.03 6.80 8.29
C SER A 526 4.54 5.54 7.58
N GLY A 527 5.15 4.38 7.84
CA GLY A 527 4.79 3.11 7.20
C GLY A 527 5.36 2.92 5.80
N HIS A 528 6.33 3.73 5.37
CA HIS A 528 6.95 3.66 4.04
C HIS A 528 7.51 2.27 3.68
N PHE A 529 8.21 1.65 4.65
CA PHE A 529 8.72 0.28 4.51
C PHE A 529 7.57 -0.73 4.41
N LEU A 530 6.52 -0.55 5.22
CA LEU A 530 5.35 -1.44 5.27
C LEU A 530 4.52 -1.40 3.98
N VAL A 531 4.39 -0.23 3.34
CA VAL A 531 3.73 -0.10 2.03
C VAL A 531 4.49 -0.90 0.97
N SER A 532 5.82 -0.75 0.92
CA SER A 532 6.68 -1.47 -0.02
C SER A 532 6.70 -2.98 0.25
N LEU A 533 6.62 -3.37 1.51
CA LEU A 533 6.46 -4.76 1.94
C LEU A 533 5.16 -5.39 1.40
N VAL A 534 4.05 -4.64 1.44
CA VAL A 534 2.76 -5.12 0.91
C VAL A 534 2.87 -5.42 -0.58
N ASP A 535 3.49 -4.52 -1.36
CA ASP A 535 3.71 -4.73 -2.80
C ASP A 535 4.54 -5.97 -3.06
N THR A 536 5.70 -6.05 -2.40
CA THR A 536 6.66 -7.14 -2.57
C THR A 536 6.00 -8.49 -2.29
N LEU A 537 5.36 -8.64 -1.12
CA LEU A 537 4.70 -9.88 -0.76
C LEU A 537 3.50 -10.19 -1.66
N ALA A 538 2.71 -9.21 -2.08
CA ALA A 538 1.58 -9.44 -2.97
C ALA A 538 2.04 -9.97 -4.34
N ASP A 539 3.08 -9.40 -4.92
CA ASP A 539 3.67 -9.88 -6.17
C ASP A 539 4.20 -11.31 -6.02
N HIS A 540 4.92 -11.62 -4.93
CA HIS A 540 5.39 -12.98 -4.66
C HIS A 540 4.28 -14.02 -4.46
N VAL A 541 3.17 -13.63 -3.82
CA VAL A 541 1.99 -14.49 -3.61
C VAL A 541 1.30 -14.77 -4.95
N LEU A 542 1.04 -13.73 -5.75
CA LEU A 542 0.44 -13.86 -7.08
C LEU A 542 1.29 -14.75 -7.99
N GLU A 543 2.60 -14.54 -8.00
CA GLU A 543 3.53 -15.40 -8.74
C GLU A 543 3.51 -16.84 -8.25
N ALA A 544 3.49 -17.08 -6.93
CA ALA A 544 3.43 -18.42 -6.37
C ALA A 544 2.12 -19.14 -6.76
N MET A 545 1.00 -18.41 -6.85
CA MET A 545 -0.26 -18.96 -7.37
C MET A 545 -0.14 -19.35 -8.85
N ALA A 546 0.46 -18.48 -9.67
CA ALA A 546 0.67 -18.77 -11.09
C ALA A 546 1.62 -19.95 -11.31
N GLU A 547 2.69 -20.03 -10.52
CA GLU A 547 3.63 -21.15 -10.54
C GLU A 547 2.96 -22.45 -10.10
N ALA A 548 2.17 -22.43 -9.03
CA ALA A 548 1.42 -23.59 -8.57
C ALA A 548 0.43 -24.11 -9.61
N ALA A 549 -0.30 -23.22 -10.28
CA ALA A 549 -1.24 -23.59 -11.34
C ALA A 549 -0.53 -24.18 -12.57
N ALA A 550 0.63 -23.64 -12.94
CA ALA A 550 1.37 -24.12 -14.11
C ALA A 550 2.09 -25.45 -13.85
N LEU A 551 2.78 -25.59 -12.71
CA LEU A 551 3.51 -26.81 -12.38
C LEU A 551 2.58 -27.94 -11.90
N GLY A 552 1.45 -27.57 -11.28
CA GLY A 552 0.44 -28.50 -10.80
C GLY A 552 -0.56 -28.95 -11.87
N ALA A 553 -0.41 -28.53 -13.13
CA ALA A 553 -1.38 -28.79 -14.20
C ALA A 553 -1.60 -30.29 -14.44
N GLU A 554 -0.54 -31.11 -14.41
CA GLU A 554 -0.64 -32.58 -14.55
C GLU A 554 -1.44 -33.22 -13.40
N ALA A 555 -1.39 -32.62 -12.20
CA ALA A 555 -2.11 -33.06 -11.02
C ALA A 555 -3.47 -32.35 -10.84
N ASP A 556 -3.91 -31.55 -11.82
CA ASP A 556 -5.12 -30.72 -11.75
C ASP A 556 -5.15 -29.86 -10.46
N TYR A 557 -3.98 -29.35 -10.06
CA TYR A 557 -3.79 -28.58 -8.84
C TYR A 557 -3.77 -27.08 -9.11
N THR A 558 -4.47 -26.35 -8.26
CA THR A 558 -4.45 -24.88 -8.19
C THR A 558 -4.35 -24.47 -6.73
N SER A 559 -3.71 -23.33 -6.48
CA SER A 559 -3.58 -22.83 -5.12
C SER A 559 -4.95 -22.64 -4.48
N SER A 560 -5.10 -23.09 -3.23
CA SER A 560 -6.37 -22.91 -2.49
C SER A 560 -6.74 -21.44 -2.32
N LEU A 561 -5.75 -20.56 -2.39
CA LEU A 561 -5.92 -19.12 -2.30
C LEU A 561 -6.79 -18.56 -3.43
N ALA A 562 -6.76 -19.16 -4.63
CA ALA A 562 -7.60 -18.74 -5.76
C ALA A 562 -9.11 -18.85 -5.41
N GLY A 563 -9.49 -19.93 -4.70
CA GLY A 563 -10.85 -20.11 -4.21
C GLY A 563 -11.23 -19.13 -3.10
N GLU A 564 -10.28 -18.77 -2.23
CA GLU A 564 -10.49 -17.74 -1.19
C GLU A 564 -10.72 -16.35 -1.80
N ILE A 565 -9.91 -15.97 -2.79
CA ILE A 565 -10.03 -14.70 -3.51
C ILE A 565 -11.39 -14.59 -4.19
N GLU A 566 -11.84 -15.64 -4.90
CA GLU A 566 -13.14 -15.64 -5.56
C GLU A 566 -14.29 -15.55 -4.55
N LYS A 567 -14.17 -16.20 -3.39
CA LYS A 567 -15.16 -16.10 -2.31
C LYS A 567 -15.24 -14.68 -1.72
N ILE A 568 -14.11 -14.01 -1.53
CA ILE A 568 -14.05 -12.61 -1.05
C ILE A 568 -14.71 -11.70 -2.09
N ARG A 569 -14.31 -11.82 -3.36
CA ARG A 569 -14.87 -11.08 -4.49
C ARG A 569 -16.40 -11.25 -4.58
N ALA A 570 -16.88 -12.49 -4.57
CA ALA A 570 -18.31 -12.79 -4.64
C ALA A 570 -19.09 -12.21 -3.44
N THR A 571 -18.48 -12.17 -2.27
CA THR A 571 -19.05 -11.56 -1.07
C THR A 571 -19.20 -10.05 -1.24
N ILE A 572 -18.13 -9.37 -1.66
CA ILE A 572 -18.14 -7.91 -1.92
C ILE A 572 -19.20 -7.56 -2.97
N LEU A 573 -19.22 -8.26 -4.10
CA LEU A 573 -20.19 -8.01 -5.18
C LEU A 573 -21.63 -8.27 -4.74
N ARG A 574 -21.87 -9.33 -3.95
CA ARG A 574 -23.21 -9.62 -3.41
C ARG A 574 -23.68 -8.48 -2.51
N ASN A 575 -22.80 -8.00 -1.63
CA ASN A 575 -23.13 -6.95 -0.66
C ASN A 575 -23.38 -5.61 -1.36
N ALA A 576 -22.56 -5.29 -2.36
CA ALA A 576 -22.74 -4.13 -3.21
C ALA A 576 -24.07 -4.13 -3.94
N ARG A 577 -24.45 -5.26 -4.55
CA ARG A 577 -25.75 -5.42 -5.21
C ARG A 577 -26.91 -5.28 -4.22
N ALA A 578 -26.79 -5.86 -3.03
CA ALA A 578 -27.80 -5.75 -1.98
C ALA A 578 -27.98 -4.31 -1.49
N ALA A 579 -26.87 -3.57 -1.35
CA ALA A 579 -26.85 -2.19 -0.86
C ALA A 579 -26.98 -1.14 -1.98
N LYS A 580 -27.04 -1.55 -3.25
CA LYS A 580 -27.06 -0.68 -4.45
C LYS A 580 -25.86 0.28 -4.51
N TRP A 581 -24.69 -0.22 -4.11
CA TRP A 581 -23.42 0.50 -4.27
C TRP A 581 -22.95 0.41 -5.72
N THR A 582 -22.39 1.51 -6.22
CA THR A 582 -21.72 1.53 -7.52
C THR A 582 -20.28 1.12 -7.30
N ILE A 583 -19.89 0.01 -7.91
CA ILE A 583 -18.53 -0.53 -7.85
C ILE A 583 -18.06 -0.74 -9.27
N ASP A 584 -16.86 -0.26 -9.57
CA ASP A 584 -16.15 -0.71 -10.74
C ASP A 584 -15.54 -2.09 -10.46
N GLU A 585 -16.06 -3.13 -11.12
CA GLU A 585 -15.55 -4.49 -10.98
C GLU A 585 -14.09 -4.65 -11.46
N SER A 586 -13.58 -3.73 -12.28
CA SER A 586 -12.19 -3.73 -12.72
C SER A 586 -11.21 -3.47 -11.58
N HIS A 587 -11.64 -2.73 -10.55
CA HIS A 587 -10.85 -2.45 -9.34
C HIS A 587 -10.97 -3.54 -8.26
N LEU A 588 -11.65 -4.65 -8.55
CA LEU A 588 -11.78 -5.79 -7.64
C LEU A 588 -10.92 -6.98 -8.10
N ASP A 589 -9.76 -6.74 -8.70
CA ASP A 589 -8.89 -7.80 -9.20
C ASP A 589 -8.24 -8.69 -8.10
N ASP A 590 -7.57 -9.77 -8.51
CA ASP A 590 -6.89 -10.68 -7.58
C ASP A 590 -5.82 -9.96 -6.76
N ARG A 591 -5.14 -8.98 -7.36
CA ARG A 591 -4.06 -8.19 -6.76
C ARG A 591 -4.55 -7.34 -5.58
N HIS A 592 -5.63 -6.57 -5.73
CA HIS A 592 -6.19 -5.77 -4.64
C HIS A 592 -6.63 -6.65 -3.46
N ILE A 593 -7.21 -7.82 -3.75
CA ILE A 593 -7.61 -8.78 -2.72
C ILE A 593 -6.37 -9.37 -2.03
N VAL A 594 -5.34 -9.77 -2.78
CA VAL A 594 -4.09 -10.30 -2.20
C VAL A 594 -3.40 -9.25 -1.33
N ARG A 595 -3.31 -7.98 -1.75
CA ARG A 595 -2.75 -6.89 -0.94
C ARG A 595 -3.47 -6.72 0.39
N ARG A 596 -4.80 -6.81 0.36
CA ARG A 596 -5.62 -6.80 1.58
C ARG A 596 -5.27 -7.96 2.50
N MET A 597 -5.09 -9.17 1.94
CA MET A 597 -4.70 -10.35 2.71
C MET A 597 -3.28 -10.21 3.30
N VAL A 598 -2.32 -9.69 2.53
CA VAL A 598 -0.95 -9.40 2.99
C VAL A 598 -0.97 -8.40 4.14
N LEU A 599 -1.68 -7.27 4.00
CA LEU A 599 -1.82 -6.28 5.07
C LEU A 599 -2.38 -6.91 6.36
N LYS A 600 -3.42 -7.74 6.24
CA LYS A 600 -4.10 -8.37 7.38
C LYS A 600 -3.35 -9.53 8.02
N ARG A 601 -2.48 -10.23 7.29
CA ARG A 601 -1.81 -11.45 7.78
C ARG A 601 -0.31 -11.28 8.04
N CYS A 602 0.36 -10.39 7.31
CA CYS A 602 1.82 -10.36 7.26
C CYS A 602 2.46 -9.10 7.87
N VAL A 603 1.75 -7.97 7.86
CA VAL A 603 2.33 -6.65 8.14
C VAL A 603 2.15 -6.28 9.61
N TYR A 604 3.24 -6.07 10.33
CA TYR A 604 3.26 -5.63 11.73
C TYR A 604 4.17 -4.41 11.89
N GLY A 605 3.86 -3.53 12.83
CA GLY A 605 4.64 -2.32 13.04
C GLY A 605 4.48 -1.70 14.42
N VAL A 606 5.54 -1.04 14.88
CA VAL A 606 5.54 -0.28 16.14
C VAL A 606 6.17 1.08 15.89
N ASP A 607 5.57 2.13 16.45
CA ASP A 607 6.20 3.45 16.53
C ASP A 607 5.93 4.12 17.87
N LYS A 608 6.88 4.91 18.36
CA LYS A 608 6.75 5.62 19.62
C LYS A 608 5.76 6.79 19.53
N ASN A 609 5.64 7.41 18.36
CA ASN A 609 4.72 8.52 18.13
C ASN A 609 3.34 7.99 17.69
N PRO A 610 2.28 8.18 18.49
CA PRO A 610 0.93 7.73 18.11
C PRO A 610 0.46 8.29 16.76
N MET A 611 0.85 9.51 16.40
CA MET A 611 0.48 10.10 15.12
C MET A 611 1.21 9.44 13.94
N ALA A 612 2.44 8.95 14.13
CA ALA A 612 3.14 8.18 13.11
C ALA A 612 2.44 6.84 12.85
N VAL A 613 1.89 6.21 13.90
CA VAL A 613 1.07 5.00 13.77
C VAL A 613 -0.20 5.27 12.94
N GLU A 614 -0.93 6.35 13.24
CA GLU A 614 -2.11 6.73 12.45
C GLU A 614 -1.75 7.05 11.00
N LEU A 615 -0.59 7.69 10.79
CA LEU A 615 -0.07 7.95 9.47
C LEU A 615 0.25 6.66 8.69
N ALA A 616 0.91 5.70 9.32
CA ALA A 616 1.19 4.39 8.73
C ALA A 616 -0.12 3.67 8.35
N LYS A 617 -1.15 3.74 9.19
CA LYS A 617 -2.48 3.19 8.88
C LYS A 617 -3.08 3.85 7.64
N VAL A 618 -3.05 5.19 7.56
CA VAL A 618 -3.57 5.94 6.39
C VAL A 618 -2.83 5.56 5.12
N ALA A 619 -1.50 5.49 5.15
CA ALA A 619 -0.70 5.10 4.01
C ALA A 619 -1.07 3.68 3.53
N LEU A 620 -1.13 2.72 4.44
CA LEU A 620 -1.50 1.34 4.11
C LEU A 620 -2.93 1.24 3.60
N TRP A 621 -3.90 1.95 4.18
CA TRP A 621 -5.28 1.96 3.70
C TRP A 621 -5.44 2.55 2.32
N LEU A 622 -4.74 3.67 2.02
CA LEU A 622 -4.74 4.25 0.68
C LEU A 622 -4.13 3.30 -0.35
N HIS A 623 -3.14 2.51 0.07
CA HIS A 623 -2.43 1.57 -0.78
C HIS A 623 -3.18 0.26 -1.03
N THR A 624 -3.90 -0.24 -0.03
CA THR A 624 -4.63 -1.52 -0.10
C THR A 624 -6.14 -1.33 -0.19
N PHE A 625 -6.59 -0.16 -0.60
CA PHE A 625 -8.01 0.13 -0.72
C PHE A 625 -8.65 -0.83 -1.72
N THR A 626 -9.83 -1.36 -1.38
CA THR A 626 -10.60 -2.23 -2.27
C THR A 626 -12.01 -1.69 -2.40
N VAL A 627 -12.44 -1.39 -3.62
CA VAL A 627 -13.75 -0.78 -3.88
C VAL A 627 -14.86 -1.71 -3.38
N GLY A 628 -15.80 -1.16 -2.60
CA GLY A 628 -16.92 -1.91 -2.04
C GLY A 628 -16.64 -2.72 -0.79
N ALA A 629 -15.41 -2.73 -0.30
CA ALA A 629 -15.04 -3.34 0.98
C ALA A 629 -14.70 -2.23 2.00
N PRO A 630 -14.96 -2.45 3.30
CA PRO A 630 -14.53 -1.52 4.34
C PRO A 630 -13.00 -1.48 4.44
N LEU A 631 -12.44 -0.47 5.10
CA LEU A 631 -11.02 -0.47 5.45
C LEU A 631 -10.71 -1.65 6.37
N SER A 632 -9.56 -2.29 6.14
CA SER A 632 -9.10 -3.42 6.94
C SER A 632 -8.83 -2.99 8.37
N PHE A 633 -9.32 -3.75 9.35
CA PHE A 633 -8.98 -3.49 10.75
C PHE A 633 -7.56 -3.98 11.02
N ILE A 634 -6.65 -3.06 11.37
CA ILE A 634 -5.20 -3.31 11.53
C ILE A 634 -4.61 -2.79 12.85
N ASP A 635 -5.44 -2.35 13.81
CA ASP A 635 -4.96 -1.83 15.11
C ASP A 635 -4.25 -2.90 15.93
N HIS A 636 -4.58 -4.17 15.73
CA HIS A 636 -3.90 -5.28 16.37
C HIS A 636 -2.50 -5.56 15.80
N HIS A 637 -2.17 -4.99 14.63
CA HIS A 637 -0.88 -5.15 13.95
C HIS A 637 0.04 -3.94 14.11
N LEU A 638 -0.52 -2.74 14.20
CA LEU A 638 0.21 -1.48 14.29
C LEU A 638 0.01 -0.83 15.66
N HIS A 639 1.07 -0.75 16.46
CA HIS A 639 1.00 -0.30 17.86
C HIS A 639 1.81 0.94 18.14
N ALA A 640 1.25 1.82 18.97
CA ALA A 640 1.99 2.95 19.54
C ALA A 640 2.74 2.47 20.80
N GLY A 641 4.07 2.51 20.78
CA GLY A 641 4.89 2.02 21.88
C GLY A 641 6.39 2.25 21.69
N ASP A 642 7.14 2.14 22.77
CA ASP A 642 8.60 2.16 22.72
C ASP A 642 9.10 0.73 22.49
N SER A 643 9.61 0.44 21.28
CA SER A 643 10.06 -0.91 20.91
C SER A 643 11.29 -1.40 21.68
N LEU A 644 11.98 -0.52 22.41
CA LEU A 644 13.06 -0.89 23.34
C LEU A 644 12.54 -1.28 24.73
N PHE A 645 11.28 -0.98 25.04
CA PHE A 645 10.67 -1.24 26.34
C PHE A 645 9.75 -2.47 26.26
N GLY A 646 10.09 -3.52 26.99
CA GLY A 646 9.29 -4.74 27.02
C GLY A 646 10.05 -5.95 27.53
N LEU A 647 9.31 -7.04 27.76
CA LEU A 647 9.87 -8.31 28.17
C LEU A 647 9.07 -9.46 27.55
N TRP A 648 9.74 -10.53 27.14
CA TRP A 648 9.02 -11.74 26.72
C TRP A 648 8.25 -12.33 27.89
N VAL A 649 7.02 -12.78 27.64
CA VAL A 649 6.15 -13.38 28.67
C VAL A 649 6.87 -14.49 29.44
N ARG A 650 7.62 -15.35 28.73
CA ARG A 650 8.44 -16.41 29.34
C ARG A 650 9.48 -15.86 30.31
N ASP A 651 10.19 -14.81 29.92
CA ASP A 651 11.24 -14.22 30.77
C ASP A 651 10.64 -13.60 32.03
N ALA A 652 9.42 -13.03 31.94
CA ALA A 652 8.71 -12.46 33.09
C ALA A 652 8.31 -13.56 34.06
N ILE A 653 7.77 -14.66 33.53
CA ILE A 653 7.39 -15.84 34.29
C ILE A 653 8.60 -16.47 34.97
N ASP A 654 9.70 -16.70 34.25
CA ASP A 654 10.91 -17.29 34.80
C ASP A 654 11.52 -16.44 35.92
N LYS A 655 11.50 -15.10 35.76
CA LYS A 655 11.92 -14.16 36.80
C LYS A 655 11.03 -14.22 38.02
N ALA A 656 9.71 -14.19 37.82
CA ALA A 656 8.76 -14.21 38.90
C ALA A 656 8.78 -15.57 39.63
N GLY A 657 8.99 -16.68 38.92
CA GLY A 657 9.16 -18.02 39.50
C GLY A 657 10.39 -18.10 40.40
N LYS A 658 11.54 -17.55 39.97
CA LYS A 658 12.75 -17.42 40.80
C LYS A 658 12.53 -16.61 42.08
N LEU A 659 11.57 -15.69 42.07
CA LEU A 659 11.25 -14.80 43.18
C LEU A 659 10.08 -15.27 44.06
N GLY A 660 9.31 -16.30 43.67
CA GLY A 660 8.33 -16.97 44.56
C GLY A 660 6.85 -17.00 44.13
N GLY A 661 6.46 -16.62 42.91
CA GLY A 661 5.04 -16.41 42.58
C GLY A 661 4.31 -17.41 41.65
N GLU A 662 4.85 -18.61 41.40
CA GLU A 662 4.45 -19.50 40.28
C GLU A 662 2.94 -19.77 40.07
N LEU A 663 2.11 -19.63 41.11
CA LEU A 663 0.66 -19.87 41.03
C LEU A 663 -0.16 -18.64 40.63
N LEU A 664 0.40 -17.41 40.69
CA LEU A 664 -0.38 -16.17 40.61
C LEU A 664 -0.75 -15.73 39.19
N TRP A 665 0.06 -16.09 38.19
CA TRP A 665 -0.16 -15.70 36.80
C TRP A 665 -0.71 -16.85 35.94
N ASN A 666 -0.93 -18.04 36.50
CA ASN A 666 -1.38 -19.20 35.73
C ASN A 666 -2.75 -18.96 35.07
N GLU A 667 -3.68 -18.32 35.78
CA GLU A 667 -4.98 -17.98 35.21
C GLU A 667 -4.85 -16.89 34.13
N ALA A 668 -4.05 -15.86 34.37
CA ALA A 668 -3.79 -14.79 33.41
C ALA A 668 -3.09 -15.30 32.14
N LEU A 669 -2.14 -16.22 32.29
CA LEU A 669 -1.45 -16.90 31.20
C LEU A 669 -2.39 -17.82 30.43
N ALA A 670 -3.20 -18.62 31.13
CA ALA A 670 -4.21 -19.47 30.50
C ALA A 670 -5.27 -18.65 29.77
N ASN A 671 -5.66 -17.49 30.30
CA ASN A 671 -6.51 -16.51 29.62
C ASN A 671 -5.83 -15.99 28.35
N ALA A 672 -4.58 -15.55 28.41
CA ALA A 672 -3.84 -15.09 27.23
C ALA A 672 -3.71 -16.18 26.16
N GLN A 673 -3.46 -17.44 26.55
CA GLN A 673 -3.43 -18.59 25.64
C GLN A 673 -4.78 -18.84 24.98
N ARG A 674 -5.90 -18.69 25.72
CA ARG A 674 -7.25 -18.77 25.13
C ARG A 674 -7.49 -17.63 24.14
N GLN A 675 -7.04 -16.41 24.46
CA GLN A 675 -7.18 -15.25 23.57
C GLN A 675 -6.34 -15.34 22.30
N ALA A 676 -5.28 -16.16 22.28
CA ALA A 676 -4.53 -16.43 21.04
C ALA A 676 -5.41 -17.02 19.92
N LEU A 677 -6.46 -17.78 20.26
CA LEU A 677 -7.43 -18.28 19.27
C LEU A 677 -8.32 -17.17 18.73
N ALA A 678 -8.72 -16.22 19.59
CA ALA A 678 -9.45 -15.02 19.17
C ALA A 678 -8.60 -14.18 18.22
N MET A 679 -7.30 -14.01 18.53
CA MET A 679 -6.34 -13.36 17.62
C MET A 679 -6.24 -14.05 16.27
N LYS A 680 -6.12 -15.38 16.24
CA LYS A 680 -6.11 -16.13 14.98
C LYS A 680 -7.39 -15.91 14.16
N THR A 681 -8.52 -15.72 14.84
CA THR A 681 -9.81 -15.44 14.17
C THR A 681 -9.82 -14.05 13.56
N ILE A 682 -9.28 -13.04 14.25
CA ILE A 682 -9.12 -11.67 13.76
C ILE A 682 -8.16 -11.62 12.55
N GLU A 683 -7.05 -12.39 12.59
CA GLU A 683 -6.06 -12.48 11.50
C GLU A 683 -6.64 -13.15 10.24
N MET A 684 -7.49 -14.17 10.40
CA MET A 684 -8.12 -14.88 9.28
C MET A 684 -9.36 -14.18 8.73
N ALA A 685 -9.87 -13.15 9.40
CA ALA A 685 -11.01 -12.37 8.93
C ALA A 685 -10.62 -11.61 7.65
N THR A 686 -11.49 -11.71 6.65
CA THR A 686 -11.31 -11.04 5.35
C THR A 686 -11.74 -9.58 5.40
N ASP A 687 -12.50 -9.21 6.44
CA ASP A 687 -13.17 -7.93 6.61
C ASP A 687 -13.91 -7.52 5.32
N ALA A 688 -14.55 -8.47 4.63
CA ALA A 688 -15.26 -8.21 3.36
C ALA A 688 -16.56 -7.42 3.59
N GLU A 689 -17.02 -7.38 4.85
CA GLU A 689 -18.19 -6.64 5.31
C GLU A 689 -17.82 -5.75 6.48
N ILE A 690 -18.45 -4.57 6.60
CA ILE A 690 -18.19 -3.70 7.76
C ILE A 690 -18.54 -4.38 9.09
N ALA A 691 -19.56 -5.24 9.09
CA ALA A 691 -19.91 -6.00 10.28
C ALA A 691 -18.77 -6.94 10.70
N GLU A 692 -17.97 -7.44 9.76
CA GLU A 692 -16.77 -8.22 10.04
C GLU A 692 -15.65 -7.34 10.62
N ALA A 693 -15.40 -6.17 10.05
CA ALA A 693 -14.42 -5.22 10.57
C ALA A 693 -14.77 -4.72 11.99
N HIS A 694 -16.04 -4.43 12.26
CA HIS A 694 -16.51 -4.07 13.60
C HIS A 694 -16.37 -5.24 14.58
N ARG A 695 -16.73 -6.46 14.18
CA ARG A 695 -16.49 -7.66 15.01
C ARG A 695 -15.02 -7.85 15.32
N SER A 696 -14.13 -7.64 14.35
CA SER A 696 -12.68 -7.69 14.54
C SER A 696 -12.23 -6.68 15.60
N ALA A 697 -12.75 -5.45 15.56
CA ALA A 697 -12.45 -4.40 16.55
C ALA A 697 -13.02 -4.69 17.95
N GLU A 698 -14.26 -5.19 18.03
CA GLU A 698 -14.88 -5.61 19.30
C GLU A 698 -14.10 -6.78 19.93
N MET A 699 -13.80 -7.80 19.14
CA MET A 699 -12.99 -8.95 19.57
C MET A 699 -11.60 -8.51 20.03
N TRP A 700 -10.97 -7.56 19.34
CA TRP A 700 -9.68 -7.01 19.76
C TRP A 700 -9.78 -6.28 21.11
N THR A 701 -10.80 -5.45 21.29
CA THR A 701 -11.04 -4.75 22.57
C THR A 701 -11.21 -5.75 23.72
N ASP A 702 -11.93 -6.85 23.47
CA ASP A 702 -12.06 -7.94 24.44
C ASP A 702 -10.73 -8.64 24.70
N VAL A 703 -9.93 -8.93 23.66
CA VAL A 703 -8.58 -9.51 23.81
C VAL A 703 -7.71 -8.61 24.69
N GLU A 704 -7.64 -7.31 24.40
CA GLU A 704 -6.87 -6.35 25.21
C GLU A 704 -7.34 -6.33 26.66
N PHE A 705 -8.65 -6.34 26.89
CA PHE A 705 -9.21 -6.36 28.23
C PHE A 705 -8.81 -7.62 29.00
N GLN A 706 -8.87 -8.78 28.35
CA GLN A 706 -8.59 -10.10 28.95
C GLN A 706 -7.09 -10.34 29.16
N VAL A 707 -6.23 -9.85 28.26
CA VAL A 707 -4.76 -9.99 28.35
C VAL A 707 -4.15 -8.89 29.24
N GLY A 708 -4.83 -7.75 29.40
CA GLY A 708 -4.36 -6.59 30.16
C GLY A 708 -3.80 -6.88 31.57
N PRO A 709 -4.34 -7.82 32.38
CA PRO A 709 -3.73 -8.21 33.64
C PRO A 709 -2.32 -8.79 33.48
N LEU A 710 -2.11 -9.67 32.49
CA LEU A 710 -0.81 -10.27 32.20
C LEU A 710 0.15 -9.23 31.64
N ASP A 711 -0.30 -8.42 30.68
CA ASP A 711 0.51 -7.35 30.09
C ASP A 711 0.99 -6.34 31.15
N SER A 712 0.09 -5.90 32.04
CA SER A 712 0.44 -5.01 33.14
C SER A 712 1.47 -5.64 34.10
N PHE A 713 1.35 -6.94 34.35
CA PHE A 713 2.31 -7.68 35.18
C PHE A 713 3.68 -7.75 34.52
N VAL A 714 3.74 -8.15 33.24
CA VAL A 714 4.99 -8.22 32.46
C VAL A 714 5.67 -6.85 32.40
N SER A 715 4.89 -5.80 32.10
CA SER A 715 5.36 -4.41 32.12
C SER A 715 5.93 -4.00 33.47
N PHE A 716 5.24 -4.34 34.57
CA PHE A 716 5.72 -4.00 35.91
C PHE A 716 7.00 -4.77 36.27
N MET A 717 7.06 -6.06 35.94
CA MET A 717 8.28 -6.88 36.11
C MET A 717 9.46 -6.30 35.35
N HIS A 718 9.24 -5.80 34.12
CA HIS A 718 10.27 -5.12 33.35
C HIS A 718 10.72 -3.82 34.01
N ALA A 719 9.79 -2.99 34.48
CA ALA A 719 10.12 -1.74 35.18
C ALA A 719 11.00 -1.97 36.42
N LEU A 720 10.83 -3.08 37.14
CA LEU A 720 11.68 -3.42 38.28
C LEU A 720 13.16 -3.64 37.90
N ASP A 721 13.46 -4.06 36.67
CA ASP A 721 14.84 -4.23 36.20
C ASP A 721 15.58 -2.89 36.10
N TRP A 722 14.85 -1.79 35.90
CA TRP A 722 15.40 -0.44 35.72
C TRP A 722 15.64 0.29 37.06
N LEU A 723 15.07 -0.21 38.16
CA LEU A 723 15.13 0.45 39.47
C LEU A 723 16.39 0.14 40.30
N ASP A 724 17.32 -0.67 39.77
CA ASP A 724 18.55 -1.14 40.42
C ASP A 724 18.34 -1.57 41.89
N LEU A 725 17.42 -2.53 42.09
CA LEU A 725 16.95 -2.91 43.41
C LEU A 725 18.03 -3.61 44.26
N GLY A 726 18.22 -3.14 45.49
CA GLY A 726 19.07 -3.78 46.50
C GLY A 726 18.50 -5.11 47.03
N LYS A 727 19.27 -5.84 47.86
CA LYS A 727 18.84 -7.14 48.42
C LYS A 727 17.53 -7.04 49.20
N ASP A 728 17.37 -6.03 50.05
CA ASP A 728 16.17 -5.85 50.86
C ASP A 728 14.95 -5.48 50.01
N GLN A 729 15.14 -4.66 48.97
CA GLN A 729 14.09 -4.32 48.02
C GLN A 729 13.65 -5.53 47.18
N LYS A 730 14.58 -6.39 46.77
CA LYS A 730 14.24 -7.67 46.12
C LYS A 730 13.44 -8.60 47.03
N ARG A 731 13.72 -8.59 48.34
CA ARG A 731 12.88 -9.29 49.33
C ARG A 731 11.47 -8.72 49.38
N LEU A 732 11.29 -7.40 49.31
CA LEU A 732 9.95 -6.78 49.24
C LEU A 732 9.20 -7.16 47.96
N VAL A 733 9.87 -7.19 46.80
CA VAL A 733 9.27 -7.68 45.54
C VAL A 733 8.82 -9.14 45.66
N ARG A 734 9.58 -9.99 46.36
CA ARG A 734 9.17 -11.36 46.66
C ARG A 734 7.91 -11.41 47.53
N LEU A 735 7.84 -10.61 48.61
CA LEU A 735 6.64 -10.55 49.45
C LEU A 735 5.41 -10.08 48.67
N TRP A 736 5.58 -9.17 47.72
CA TRP A 736 4.54 -8.79 46.77
C TRP A 736 4.11 -9.98 45.90
N LEU A 737 5.06 -10.71 45.29
CA LEU A 737 4.80 -11.92 44.51
C LEU A 737 4.25 -13.09 45.34
N ASP A 738 4.31 -13.03 46.66
CA ASP A 738 3.66 -14.00 47.55
C ASP A 738 2.23 -13.53 47.96
N GLY A 739 1.77 -12.40 47.42
CA GLY A 739 0.45 -11.81 47.73
C GLY A 739 0.36 -11.10 49.08
N GLN A 740 1.47 -10.84 49.77
CA GLN A 740 1.45 -10.28 51.13
C GLN A 740 1.06 -8.80 51.21
N PHE A 741 1.02 -8.10 50.08
CA PHE A 741 0.59 -6.70 49.99
C PHE A 741 -0.74 -6.51 49.27
N GLY A 742 -1.50 -7.61 49.08
CA GLY A 742 -2.72 -7.65 48.27
C GLY A 742 -2.51 -8.40 46.96
N GLU A 743 -3.50 -8.36 46.07
CA GLU A 743 -3.50 -9.12 44.82
C GLU A 743 -2.46 -8.57 43.82
N PRO A 744 -1.42 -9.34 43.45
CA PRO A 744 -0.27 -8.77 42.73
C PRO A 744 -0.60 -8.22 41.34
N LEU A 745 -1.52 -8.85 40.62
CA LEU A 745 -1.97 -8.39 39.30
C LEU A 745 -2.71 -7.05 39.39
N LEU A 746 -3.60 -6.87 40.38
CA LEU A 746 -4.30 -5.60 40.59
C LEU A 746 -3.34 -4.48 40.98
N ILE A 747 -2.32 -4.79 41.78
CA ILE A 747 -1.28 -3.85 42.20
C ILE A 747 -0.39 -3.45 41.01
N ALA A 748 0.09 -4.40 40.20
CA ALA A 748 0.87 -4.11 39.00
C ALA A 748 0.10 -3.22 38.02
N ARG A 749 -1.18 -3.54 37.79
CA ARG A 749 -2.08 -2.73 36.95
C ARG A 749 -2.37 -1.35 37.55
N GLY A 750 -2.21 -1.20 38.87
CA GLY A 750 -2.51 0.02 39.62
C GLY A 750 -4.01 0.22 39.85
N LYS A 751 -4.79 -0.87 39.80
CA LYS A 751 -6.20 -0.89 40.22
C LYS A 751 -6.35 -1.06 41.73
N ALA A 752 -5.30 -1.53 42.41
CA ALA A 752 -5.21 -1.58 43.86
C ALA A 752 -3.89 -0.93 44.31
N THR A 753 -3.94 -0.20 45.42
CA THR A 753 -2.72 0.20 46.13
C THR A 753 -2.21 -0.96 46.99
N PRO A 754 -0.89 -1.11 47.18
CA PRO A 754 -0.37 -2.07 48.16
C PRO A 754 -1.01 -1.82 49.53
N ALA A 755 -1.66 -2.84 50.10
CA ALA A 755 -2.50 -2.71 51.30
C ALA A 755 -2.18 -3.80 52.33
N GLN A 756 -2.57 -3.53 53.59
CA GLN A 756 -2.26 -4.40 54.74
C GLN A 756 -2.88 -5.79 54.62
N GLY A 757 -2.01 -6.80 54.49
CA GLY A 757 -2.25 -8.16 54.96
C GLY A 757 -1.69 -8.37 56.38
N ARG A 758 -1.05 -9.52 56.64
CA ARG A 758 -0.38 -9.87 57.93
C ARG A 758 1.03 -9.24 58.10
N THR A 759 1.33 -8.17 57.37
CA THR A 759 2.71 -7.73 57.06
C THR A 759 3.08 -6.45 57.80
N LYS A 760 4.37 -6.21 58.06
CA LYS A 760 4.83 -5.03 58.83
C LYS A 760 4.63 -3.73 58.05
N VAL A 761 4.30 -2.64 58.76
CA VAL A 761 4.06 -1.31 58.16
C VAL A 761 5.25 -0.82 57.35
N ASP A 762 6.47 -0.98 57.86
CA ASP A 762 7.71 -0.56 57.20
C ASP A 762 7.96 -1.29 55.86
N GLU A 763 7.54 -2.57 55.75
CA GLU A 763 7.69 -3.37 54.53
C GLU A 763 6.71 -2.91 53.44
N ILE A 764 5.51 -2.46 53.85
CA ILE A 764 4.49 -1.90 52.95
C ILE A 764 4.96 -0.54 52.41
N GLU A 765 5.49 0.33 53.27
CA GLU A 765 6.03 1.64 52.84
C GLU A 765 7.22 1.46 51.90
N GLY A 766 8.12 0.52 52.21
CA GLY A 766 9.25 0.19 51.34
C GLY A 766 8.83 -0.31 49.95
N PHE A 767 7.80 -1.17 49.87
CA PHE A 767 7.27 -1.61 48.57
C PHE A 767 6.47 -0.53 47.86
N MET A 768 5.75 0.32 48.59
CA MET A 768 5.04 1.47 48.02
C MET A 768 6.00 2.46 47.33
N ASP A 769 7.21 2.66 47.86
CA ASP A 769 8.24 3.45 47.19
C ASP A 769 8.66 2.80 45.85
N ILE A 770 8.95 1.49 45.85
CA ILE A 770 9.29 0.73 44.63
C ILE A 770 8.15 0.84 43.61
N TRP A 771 6.91 0.62 44.04
CA TRP A 771 5.72 0.68 43.19
C TRP A 771 5.49 2.07 42.59
N ARG A 772 5.68 3.15 43.37
CA ARG A 772 5.59 4.52 42.86
C ARG A 772 6.68 4.81 41.85
N ARG A 773 7.94 4.44 42.15
CA ARG A 773 9.08 4.64 41.24
C ARG A 773 8.90 3.88 39.93
N ALA A 774 8.45 2.63 39.98
CA ALA A 774 8.15 1.82 38.80
C ALA A 774 7.02 2.43 37.94
N ARG A 775 6.11 3.20 38.54
CA ARG A 775 4.98 3.84 37.86
C ARG A 775 5.23 5.29 37.45
N SER A 776 6.12 6.02 38.11
CA SER A 776 6.45 7.40 37.78
C SER A 776 7.21 7.48 36.45
N ASP A 777 7.97 6.45 36.07
CA ASP A 777 8.63 6.35 34.76
C ASP A 777 7.66 6.19 33.57
N ARG A 778 6.34 6.01 33.80
CA ARG A 778 5.33 5.96 32.73
C ARG A 778 4.79 7.32 32.29
N ARG A 779 5.07 8.41 33.02
CA ARG A 779 4.60 9.76 32.67
C ARG A 779 5.79 10.71 32.54
N GLY A 780 6.35 10.75 31.32
CA GLY A 780 7.23 11.80 30.79
C GLY A 780 8.00 12.66 31.79
N ALA A 781 9.21 12.23 32.15
CA ALA A 781 10.30 13.10 32.57
C ALA A 781 11.65 12.38 32.36
N LEU A 782 12.13 12.34 31.12
CA LEU A 782 13.53 12.01 30.81
C LEU A 782 14.35 13.30 30.64
N PRO A 783 14.94 13.86 31.72
CA PRO A 783 16.16 14.64 31.54
C PRO A 783 17.43 13.99 32.15
N GLU A 784 17.32 13.06 33.10
CA GLU A 784 18.50 12.65 33.90
C GLU A 784 19.17 11.32 33.52
N LEU A 785 18.62 10.54 32.58
CA LEU A 785 19.21 9.25 32.18
C LEU A 785 20.18 9.33 30.99
N ALA A 786 20.26 10.47 30.29
CA ALA A 786 21.22 10.67 29.20
C ALA A 786 22.68 10.57 29.66
N ASP A 787 22.97 10.88 30.93
CA ASP A 787 24.34 10.86 31.48
C ASP A 787 24.84 9.47 31.92
N LYS A 788 24.01 8.41 31.85
CA LYS A 788 24.40 7.06 32.32
C LYS A 788 24.56 6.00 31.23
N LEU A 789 24.31 6.34 29.97
CA LEU A 789 24.51 5.45 28.81
C LEU A 789 25.96 4.96 28.53
N PRO A 790 27.07 5.50 29.08
CA PRO A 790 28.39 4.96 28.76
C PRO A 790 28.76 3.62 29.43
N ARG A 791 27.98 3.09 30.40
CA ARG A 791 28.42 1.92 31.19
C ARG A 791 27.94 0.56 30.70
N CYS A 792 26.94 0.49 29.82
CA CYS A 792 26.41 -0.78 29.32
C CYS A 792 27.00 -1.23 27.96
N LEU A 793 27.62 -0.32 27.19
CA LEU A 793 28.27 -0.64 25.91
C LEU A 793 29.67 -1.29 26.05
N GLY A 794 30.22 -1.38 27.27
CA GLY A 794 31.56 -1.90 27.54
C GLY A 794 31.72 -3.43 27.48
N ARG A 795 30.68 -4.22 27.15
CA ARG A 795 30.74 -5.70 27.14
C ARG A 795 30.49 -6.38 25.78
N LEU A 796 30.30 -5.63 24.70
CA LEU A 796 30.09 -6.20 23.35
C LEU A 796 31.18 -5.80 22.32
N GLY A 797 32.27 -5.17 22.76
CA GLY A 797 33.40 -4.81 21.90
C GLY A 797 34.38 -5.97 21.71
N GLY A 798 34.09 -6.89 20.79
CA GLY A 798 34.92 -8.08 20.60
C GLY A 798 35.07 -8.63 19.18
N GLN A 799 34.56 -7.99 18.11
CA GLN A 799 34.91 -8.38 16.73
C GLN A 799 34.95 -7.16 15.80
N LYS A 800 36.07 -7.01 15.09
CA LYS A 800 36.34 -5.91 14.15
C LYS A 800 35.48 -6.04 12.88
N PRO A 801 34.77 -5.00 12.43
CA PRO A 801 34.10 -5.00 11.13
C PRO A 801 35.11 -4.65 10.04
N GLY A 802 35.50 -5.62 9.23
CA GLY A 802 36.44 -5.40 8.14
C GLY A 802 36.53 -6.58 7.20
N ARG A 803 35.49 -6.79 6.36
CA ARG A 803 35.51 -7.53 5.08
C ARG A 803 34.08 -7.77 4.54
N TRP A 804 33.38 -6.74 4.05
CA TRP A 804 32.12 -6.95 3.32
C TRP A 804 31.96 -6.09 2.05
N LEU A 805 33.01 -5.41 1.57
CA LEU A 805 32.91 -4.48 0.42
C LEU A 805 33.83 -4.83 -0.77
N ARG A 806 34.13 -6.12 -0.99
CA ARG A 806 34.79 -6.56 -2.23
C ARG A 806 34.29 -7.93 -2.68
N ARG A 807 33.15 -7.98 -3.36
CA ARG A 807 32.81 -9.01 -4.37
C ARG A 807 31.51 -8.63 -5.10
N ARG A 808 31.62 -7.77 -6.10
CA ARG A 808 30.76 -7.67 -7.32
C ARG A 808 31.31 -6.60 -8.27
N ARG A 809 32.60 -6.72 -8.57
CA ARG A 809 33.19 -6.22 -9.82
C ARG A 809 33.91 -7.39 -10.46
N ARG A 810 33.13 -8.22 -11.15
CA ARG A 810 33.49 -9.03 -12.31
C ARG A 810 32.22 -9.63 -12.86
#